data_AF-A0A9D5M8Q5-F1
#
_entry.id   AF-A0A9D5M8Q5-F1
#
_cell.length_a   1.000
_cell.length_b   1.000
_cell.length_c   1.000
_cell.angle_alpha   90.00
_cell.angle_beta   90.00
_cell.angle_gamma   90.00
#
_symmetry.space_group_name_H-M   'P 1'
#
loop_
_entity.id
_entity.type
_entity.pdbx_description
1 polymer ?
#
loop_
_entity_poly.entity_id
_entity_poly.type
_entity_poly.pdbx_seq_one_letter_code
_entity_poly.pdbx_strand_id
1 'polypeptide(L)'
;MSFFDFLYQMIIGPLHLLFDTIFCLALAILQNPGLTIIVLSLVVNLLVLPLYRRADAVQDEERRQSEKMAPGLAHIRKVFKGDERVMMQQTYYRQNHYKPWHALKGSISLLLEIPFFIAAYNFLSGLQILQGVSFGPIADLGAPDGMLKIAGMSINLLPILMTGINIVSGAIYTKGMPIRSKIQLYGMALLFLVLLYNSPAGLVFYWTLNNLFSLVKNCAARLKKPRMVLWVFFSLAGIILGIFFTAVRPLNGFARQAAAVAAALALQIPLIREILIGKKEKEGRLRPRPAAARNIREEKGLFWCSAILLSVLTGLLIPSAVVKASVAEFIDSSHPANPIRYLLWSGAMGFGTFCVWGGVFRYLTAREKRARVSLIFAIAALGCTITFMFFGKEYGNLSSLLKYDLPIQIRGKGLLLNTGALILIAGAMIFLFRKNRKILNAVMAAGMIALCVLSGINMVNIHSEYQNIQVASLRNSREKPSFALDKSGKNVVVIMMDRGIGSFVPFLFEEKPELKKQFEGFTWYPNTLSYGAHTLVGAPALFGGYEYLPEKIEARTDTPLVTKHNEALKIMPLNFLNEKYNVTVCDPPYANYTWIPSLEIYDEYPEIHTYNTGHSFLEYGDAIHEREDRIRQRNLFCYSLTRSAPVALQTLLYDSGKYNETDVENHIGAKGLNGLRGSFVNAYLALKNMSYMTRITDEGQNTFLMFTNDTMHDVISVQGPAYDPEIRDPESTYNEEHRVKTAWDGRTIRITNDNQEEHYTSDMTAFLQLGVWMDYLRENGVYDNTRIIIVSDHGFSLGFFDMELRRNDPDEWTDAMIYNPLLMVKDFGDSGEIRTDNTFMTNADTPFLAFDGIVKEPRNPFLDVNMSNEAKKDPIHHILQADWHAEKNTGNTFTDPISLTLEGDEVLNREKWTIETQP
;
A
#
# COMPACT_ATOMS: atom_id res chain seq x y z
N MET A 1 12.29 13.86 -6.27
CA MET A 1 13.27 13.39 -5.27
C MET A 1 14.52 14.22 -5.40
N SER A 2 14.93 14.91 -4.33
CA SER A 2 16.19 15.67 -4.33
C SER A 2 17.41 14.76 -4.18
N PHE A 3 18.61 15.29 -4.37
CA PHE A 3 19.86 14.55 -4.13
C PHE A 3 20.01 14.12 -2.66
N PHE A 4 19.59 14.97 -1.72
CA PHE A 4 19.67 14.65 -0.30
C PHE A 4 18.67 13.56 0.10
N ASP A 5 17.46 13.59 -0.46
CA ASP A 5 16.45 12.54 -0.26
C ASP A 5 16.97 11.19 -0.75
N PHE A 6 17.61 11.17 -1.93
CA PHE A 6 18.22 9.96 -2.48
C PHE A 6 19.29 9.38 -1.56
N LEU A 7 20.20 10.23 -1.04
CA LEU A 7 21.24 9.80 -0.11
C LEU A 7 20.65 9.31 1.22
N TYR A 8 19.65 10.02 1.74
CA TYR A 8 18.93 9.62 2.95
C TYR A 8 18.30 8.24 2.76
N GLN A 9 17.56 8.05 1.68
CA GLN A 9 16.87 6.79 1.38
C GLN A 9 17.84 5.64 1.16
N MET A 10 19.02 5.91 0.61
CA MET A 10 20.04 4.88 0.38
C MET A 10 20.80 4.50 1.67
N ILE A 11 21.06 5.45 2.58
CA ILE A 11 21.91 5.20 3.76
C ILE A 11 21.06 4.97 5.01
N ILE A 12 20.11 5.86 5.27
CA ILE A 12 19.30 5.88 6.49
C ILE A 12 18.01 5.07 6.31
N GLY A 13 17.38 5.11 5.14
CA GLY A 13 16.12 4.41 4.84
C GLY A 13 16.08 2.93 5.28
N PRO A 14 17.09 2.09 4.93
CA PRO A 14 17.09 0.68 5.33
C PRO A 14 17.20 0.47 6.84
N LEU A 15 17.92 1.36 7.52
CA LEU A 15 18.00 1.34 8.98
C LEU A 15 16.67 1.78 9.59
N HIS A 16 16.05 2.82 9.06
CA HIS A 16 14.75 3.29 9.52
C HIS A 16 13.70 2.16 9.41
N LEU A 17 13.62 1.49 8.26
CA LEU A 17 12.74 0.34 8.06
C LEU A 17 13.04 -0.82 9.02
N LEU A 18 14.31 -1.08 9.33
CA LEU A 18 14.70 -2.09 10.32
C LEU A 18 14.18 -1.75 11.72
N PHE A 19 14.28 -0.48 12.13
CA PHE A 19 13.79 -0.02 13.43
C PHE A 19 12.26 -0.16 13.52
N ASP A 20 11.56 0.32 12.49
CA ASP A 20 10.09 0.24 12.34
C ASP A 20 9.61 -1.22 12.45
N THR A 21 10.22 -2.13 11.67
CA THR A 21 9.88 -3.56 11.70
C THR A 21 10.10 -4.19 13.09
N ILE A 22 11.24 -3.91 13.73
CA ILE A 22 11.53 -4.46 15.07
C ILE A 22 10.55 -3.91 16.10
N PHE A 23 10.24 -2.61 16.03
CA PHE A 23 9.32 -1.97 16.96
C PHE A 23 7.91 -2.52 16.78
N CYS A 24 7.38 -2.58 15.55
CA CYS A 24 6.08 -3.17 15.24
C CYS A 24 5.94 -4.61 15.73
N LEU A 25 6.94 -5.45 15.45
CA LEU A 25 6.94 -6.82 15.93
C LEU A 25 6.95 -6.87 17.46
N ALA A 26 7.79 -6.07 18.13
CA ALA A 26 7.82 -6.04 19.59
C ALA A 26 6.54 -5.47 20.21
N LEU A 27 5.91 -4.48 19.58
CA LEU A 27 4.66 -3.86 20.02
C LEU A 27 3.50 -4.84 19.90
N ALA A 28 3.40 -5.56 18.77
CA ALA A 28 2.39 -6.59 18.57
C ALA A 28 2.48 -7.73 19.60
N ILE A 29 3.65 -7.88 20.24
CA ILE A 29 3.93 -8.89 21.28
C ILE A 29 3.61 -8.36 22.67
N LEU A 30 4.11 -7.17 22.99
CA LEU A 30 4.14 -6.64 24.35
C LEU A 30 2.95 -5.74 24.66
N GLN A 31 2.30 -5.19 23.63
CA GLN A 31 1.21 -4.21 23.73
C GLN A 31 1.53 -3.04 24.68
N ASN A 32 2.82 -2.73 24.86
CA ASN A 32 3.31 -1.69 25.74
C ASN A 32 4.49 -0.93 25.08
N PRO A 33 4.33 0.35 24.74
CA PRO A 33 5.37 1.11 24.03
C PRO A 33 6.69 1.23 24.81
N GLY A 34 6.65 1.40 26.14
CA GLY A 34 7.86 1.50 26.97
C GLY A 34 8.69 0.23 27.00
N LEU A 35 8.05 -0.94 27.17
CA LEU A 35 8.73 -2.24 27.07
C LEU A 35 9.23 -2.52 25.64
N THR A 36 8.49 -2.05 24.64
CA THR A 36 8.86 -2.16 23.22
C THR A 36 10.18 -1.43 22.94
N ILE A 37 10.39 -0.24 23.51
CA ILE A 37 11.67 0.50 23.40
C ILE A 37 12.84 -0.31 23.99
N ILE A 38 12.63 -1.03 25.09
CA ILE A 38 13.66 -1.89 25.70
C ILE A 38 14.04 -3.02 24.75
N VAL A 39 13.05 -3.70 24.17
CA VAL A 39 13.29 -4.78 23.20
C VAL A 39 13.95 -4.25 21.93
N LEU A 40 13.50 -3.11 21.41
CA LEU A 40 14.11 -2.45 20.26
C LEU A 40 15.60 -2.18 20.51
N SER A 41 15.96 -1.57 21.65
CA SER A 41 17.35 -1.32 22.04
C SER A 41 18.15 -2.62 22.10
N LEU A 42 17.63 -3.65 22.77
CA LEU A 42 18.34 -4.92 22.92
C LEU A 42 18.58 -5.61 21.57
N VAL A 43 17.54 -5.72 20.74
CA VAL A 43 17.60 -6.41 19.44
C VAL A 43 18.53 -5.68 18.48
N VAL A 44 18.40 -4.36 18.33
CA VAL A 44 19.29 -3.56 17.45
C VAL A 44 20.74 -3.70 17.90
N ASN A 45 21.04 -3.56 19.20
CA ASN A 45 22.39 -3.73 19.71
C ASN A 45 22.96 -5.14 19.44
N LEU A 46 22.15 -6.19 19.56
CA LEU A 46 22.57 -7.56 19.28
C LEU A 46 22.84 -7.78 17.78
N LEU A 47 22.00 -7.22 16.90
CA LEU A 47 22.17 -7.32 15.44
C LEU A 47 23.44 -6.59 14.96
N VAL A 48 23.73 -5.42 15.52
CA VAL A 48 24.90 -4.61 15.14
C VAL A 48 26.18 -5.06 15.84
N LEU A 49 26.09 -5.82 16.93
CA LEU A 49 27.25 -6.29 17.72
C LEU A 49 28.38 -6.94 16.88
N PRO A 50 28.12 -7.80 15.87
CA PRO A 50 29.17 -8.35 15.01
C PRO A 50 29.91 -7.28 14.21
N LEU A 51 29.19 -6.23 13.78
CA LEU A 51 29.75 -5.08 13.07
C LEU A 51 30.62 -4.25 14.01
N TYR A 52 30.11 -3.89 15.19
CA TYR A 52 30.87 -3.14 16.20
C TYR A 52 32.15 -3.86 16.61
N ARG A 53 32.10 -5.17 16.91
CA ARG A 53 33.30 -5.95 17.25
C ARG A 53 34.36 -5.94 16.15
N ARG A 54 33.94 -5.82 14.89
CA ARG A 54 34.85 -5.75 13.75
C ARG A 54 35.36 -4.34 13.53
N ALA A 55 34.52 -3.33 13.70
CA ALA A 55 34.95 -1.93 13.76
C ALA A 55 36.03 -1.74 14.83
N ASP A 56 35.78 -2.22 16.05
CA ASP A 56 36.73 -2.20 17.18
C ASP A 56 38.07 -2.89 16.80
N ALA A 57 38.01 -4.07 16.18
CA ALA A 57 39.21 -4.79 15.75
C ALA A 57 40.02 -4.02 14.69
N VAL A 58 39.33 -3.35 13.76
CA VAL A 58 39.96 -2.52 12.73
C VAL A 58 40.59 -1.26 13.34
N GLN A 59 39.95 -0.67 14.35
CA GLN A 59 40.51 0.45 15.13
C GLN A 59 41.75 0.00 15.91
N ASP A 60 41.72 -1.18 16.52
CA ASP A 60 42.86 -1.75 17.25
C ASP A 60 44.05 -2.03 16.34
N GLU A 61 43.81 -2.55 15.13
CA GLU A 61 44.85 -2.77 14.11
C GLU A 61 45.50 -1.44 13.69
N GLU A 62 44.69 -0.41 13.43
CA GLU A 62 45.16 0.93 13.10
C GLU A 62 45.99 1.52 14.24
N ARG A 63 45.47 1.43 15.48
CA ARG A 63 46.13 1.94 16.67
C ARG A 63 47.51 1.32 16.86
N ARG A 64 47.62 -0.01 16.78
CA ARG A 64 48.92 -0.71 16.90
C ARG A 64 49.91 -0.28 15.82
N GLN A 65 49.43 -0.08 14.60
CA GLN A 65 50.27 0.37 13.49
C GLN A 65 50.75 1.82 13.71
N SER A 66 49.85 2.70 14.18
CA SER A 66 50.15 4.09 14.50
C SER A 66 51.09 4.23 15.70
N GLU A 67 50.91 3.43 16.76
CA GLU A 67 51.82 3.36 17.92
C GLU A 67 53.23 2.91 17.51
N LYS A 68 53.33 1.91 16.63
CA LYS A 68 54.63 1.44 16.10
C LYS A 68 55.35 2.52 15.30
N MET A 69 54.62 3.34 14.55
CA MET A 69 55.19 4.40 13.71
C MET A 69 55.48 5.70 14.47
N ALA A 70 54.82 5.94 15.60
CA ALA A 70 54.91 7.18 16.38
C ALA A 70 56.33 7.67 16.67
N PRO A 71 57.30 6.85 17.13
CA PRO A 71 58.66 7.33 17.42
C PRO A 71 59.39 7.82 16.17
N GLY A 72 59.28 7.11 15.04
CA GLY A 72 59.91 7.53 13.77
C GLY A 72 59.29 8.81 13.22
N LEU A 73 57.96 8.95 13.30
CA LEU A 73 57.28 10.20 12.94
C LEU A 73 57.69 11.37 13.85
N ALA A 74 57.91 11.13 15.15
CA ALA A 74 58.39 12.16 16.07
C ALA A 74 59.82 12.60 15.74
N HIS A 75 60.70 11.66 15.40
CA HIS A 75 62.07 11.96 14.95
C HIS A 75 62.08 12.81 13.68
N ILE A 76 61.31 12.41 12.64
CA ILE A 76 61.20 13.17 11.39
C ILE A 76 60.72 14.60 11.64
N ARG A 77 59.74 14.80 12.52
CA ARG A 77 59.23 16.13 12.89
C ARG A 77 60.25 17.00 13.63
N LYS A 78 61.18 16.38 14.37
CA LYS A 78 62.21 17.07 15.16
C LYS A 78 63.40 17.47 14.29
N VAL A 79 63.79 16.62 13.35
CA VAL A 79 65.01 16.79 12.53
C VAL A 79 64.75 17.61 11.27
N PHE A 80 63.65 17.33 10.54
CA PHE A 80 63.36 17.96 9.25
C PHE A 80 62.30 19.06 9.36
N LYS A 81 62.40 20.10 8.52
CA LYS A 81 61.46 21.23 8.44
C LYS A 81 61.02 21.48 7.00
N GLY A 82 59.94 22.25 6.80
CA GLY A 82 59.44 22.61 5.47
C GLY A 82 59.07 21.41 4.60
N ASP A 83 59.36 21.50 3.30
CA ASP A 83 59.02 20.48 2.30
C ASP A 83 59.77 19.15 2.53
N GLU A 84 60.99 19.21 3.06
CA GLU A 84 61.80 18.02 3.37
C GLU A 84 61.12 17.14 4.41
N ARG A 85 60.48 17.75 5.41
CA ARG A 85 59.67 17.02 6.40
C ARG A 85 58.50 16.29 5.74
N VAL A 86 57.80 16.92 4.81
CA VAL A 86 56.65 16.32 4.12
C VAL A 86 57.11 15.12 3.29
N MET A 87 58.19 15.28 2.54
CA MET A 87 58.79 14.21 1.72
C MET A 87 59.23 13.02 2.59
N MET A 88 59.92 13.28 3.71
CA MET A 88 60.35 12.23 4.63
C MET A 88 59.17 11.52 5.30
N GLN A 89 58.12 12.27 5.68
CA GLN A 89 56.89 11.68 6.23
C GLN A 89 56.17 10.78 5.21
N GLN A 90 56.02 11.23 3.97
CA GLN A 90 55.40 10.43 2.91
C GLN A 90 56.21 9.17 2.59
N THR A 91 57.54 9.29 2.56
CA THR A 91 58.44 8.14 2.35
C THR A 91 58.32 7.14 3.48
N TYR A 92 58.32 7.61 4.73
CA TYR A 92 58.14 6.76 5.92
C TYR A 92 56.77 6.06 5.93
N TYR A 93 55.71 6.74 5.50
CA TYR A 93 54.38 6.12 5.35
C TYR A 93 54.39 5.02 4.27
N ARG A 94 55.03 5.25 3.11
CA ARG A 94 55.16 4.23 2.05
C ARG A 94 55.93 3.00 2.53
N GLN A 95 57.04 3.19 3.24
CA GLN A 95 57.86 2.11 3.81
C GLN A 95 57.07 1.24 4.81
N ASN A 96 56.17 1.86 5.59
CA ASN A 96 55.35 1.15 6.56
C ASN A 96 54.01 0.63 5.99
N HIS A 97 53.83 0.69 4.67
CA HIS A 97 52.57 0.35 3.99
C HIS A 97 51.34 1.07 4.60
N TYR A 98 51.55 2.28 5.10
CA TYR A 98 50.51 3.10 5.71
C TYR A 98 50.05 4.16 4.72
N LYS A 99 48.74 4.28 4.53
CA LYS A 99 48.15 5.33 3.71
C LYS A 99 47.52 6.38 4.64
N PRO A 100 47.59 7.68 4.35
CA PRO A 100 47.04 8.73 5.22
C PRO A 100 45.57 8.50 5.63
N TRP A 101 44.74 8.00 4.72
CA TRP A 101 43.34 7.68 5.02
C TRP A 101 43.15 6.51 5.99
N HIS A 102 44.19 5.71 6.29
CA HIS A 102 44.11 4.69 7.33
C HIS A 102 43.80 5.30 8.70
N ALA A 103 44.16 6.56 8.95
CA ALA A 103 43.76 7.25 10.17
C ALA A 103 42.23 7.31 10.35
N LEU A 104 41.45 7.33 9.25
CA LEU A 104 39.99 7.29 9.28
C LEU A 104 39.45 5.94 9.80
N LYS A 105 40.24 4.85 9.69
CA LYS A 105 39.88 3.55 10.28
C LYS A 105 39.82 3.63 11.81
N GLY A 106 40.58 4.54 12.43
CA GLY A 106 40.50 4.83 13.86
C GLY A 106 39.14 5.39 14.30
N SER A 107 38.35 5.95 13.37
CA SER A 107 37.01 6.49 13.63
C SER A 107 35.87 5.64 13.06
N ILE A 108 36.17 4.42 12.57
CA ILE A 108 35.18 3.58 11.88
C ILE A 108 34.00 3.17 12.77
N SER A 109 34.21 3.01 14.09
CA SER A 109 33.09 2.75 15.02
C SER A 109 32.15 3.94 15.11
N LEU A 110 32.70 5.17 15.17
CA LEU A 110 31.89 6.39 15.22
C LEU A 110 31.15 6.62 13.90
N LEU A 111 31.82 6.41 12.76
CA LEU A 111 31.21 6.53 11.44
C LEU A 111 30.07 5.51 11.22
N LEU A 112 30.18 4.33 11.85
CA LEU A 112 29.12 3.33 11.82
C LEU A 112 27.94 3.75 12.71
N GLU A 113 28.19 4.43 13.83
CA GLU A 113 27.16 4.83 14.80
C GLU A 113 26.26 5.96 14.29
N ILE A 114 26.81 6.92 13.53
CA ILE A 114 26.07 8.10 13.03
C ILE A 114 24.80 7.72 12.24
N PRO A 115 24.83 6.83 11.23
CA PRO A 115 23.61 6.42 10.52
C PRO A 115 22.55 5.75 11.40
N PHE A 116 22.98 4.94 12.38
CA PHE A 116 22.05 4.29 13.33
C PHE A 116 21.43 5.30 14.28
N PHE A 117 22.21 6.29 14.72
CA PHE A 117 21.69 7.40 15.51
C PHE A 117 20.63 8.19 14.73
N ILE A 118 20.93 8.60 13.49
CA ILE A 118 19.99 9.37 12.66
C ILE A 118 18.71 8.56 12.42
N ALA A 119 18.82 7.26 12.12
CA ALA A 119 17.66 6.39 11.95
C ALA A 119 16.81 6.29 13.22
N ALA A 120 17.45 6.07 14.38
CA ALA A 120 16.76 6.00 15.67
C ALA A 120 16.11 7.34 16.06
N TYR A 121 16.81 8.45 15.81
CA TYR A 121 16.34 9.81 16.07
C TYR A 121 15.10 10.11 15.25
N ASN A 122 15.16 9.90 13.93
CA ASN A 122 14.03 10.18 13.04
C ASN A 122 12.83 9.27 13.33
N PHE A 123 13.08 8.00 13.65
CA PHE A 123 12.02 7.05 14.01
C PHE A 123 11.34 7.43 15.34
N LEU A 124 12.10 7.48 16.44
CA LEU A 124 11.53 7.63 17.79
C LEU A 124 11.05 9.06 18.09
N SER A 125 11.60 10.08 17.44
CA SER A 125 11.16 11.46 17.68
C SER A 125 9.83 11.78 17.01
N GLY A 126 9.50 11.10 15.90
CA GLY A 126 8.24 11.26 15.17
C GLY A 126 7.14 10.29 15.59
N LEU A 127 7.45 9.32 16.47
CA LEU A 127 6.56 8.19 16.75
C LEU A 127 5.38 8.62 17.63
N GLN A 128 4.20 8.79 17.02
CA GLN A 128 3.01 9.27 17.71
C GLN A 128 2.52 8.36 18.83
N ILE A 129 2.71 7.03 18.70
CA ILE A 129 2.29 6.07 19.73
C ILE A 129 3.00 6.26 21.08
N LEU A 130 4.04 7.10 21.14
CA LEU A 130 4.73 7.43 22.38
C LEU A 130 4.12 8.64 23.09
N GLN A 131 3.33 9.47 22.39
CA GLN A 131 2.74 10.69 22.93
C GLN A 131 1.73 10.36 24.03
N GLY A 132 1.90 10.97 25.20
CA GLY A 132 1.04 10.76 26.36
C GLY A 132 1.24 9.42 27.08
N VAL A 133 2.18 8.57 26.63
CA VAL A 133 2.43 7.26 27.25
C VAL A 133 3.41 7.38 28.39
N SER A 134 2.97 7.08 29.61
CA SER A 134 3.83 7.02 30.79
C SER A 134 4.57 5.69 30.92
N PHE A 135 5.79 5.71 31.45
CA PHE A 135 6.58 4.50 31.72
C PHE A 135 7.55 4.68 32.89
N GLY A 136 7.32 3.96 33.99
CA GLY A 136 8.14 4.06 35.19
C GLY A 136 8.12 5.49 35.75
N PRO A 137 9.27 6.15 35.94
CA PRO A 137 9.33 7.52 36.44
C PRO A 137 9.14 8.59 35.33
N ILE A 138 8.98 8.18 34.07
CA ILE A 138 8.78 9.06 32.93
C ILE A 138 7.26 9.26 32.73
N ALA A 139 6.82 10.52 32.75
CA ALA A 139 5.40 10.86 32.62
C ALA A 139 4.88 10.74 31.19
N ASP A 140 5.71 11.08 30.19
CA ASP A 140 5.36 11.04 28.77
C ASP A 140 6.61 10.68 27.95
N LEU A 141 6.54 9.58 27.19
CA LEU A 141 7.63 9.12 26.31
C LEU A 141 7.77 9.97 25.05
N GLY A 142 6.71 10.66 24.61
CA GLY A 142 6.69 11.53 23.43
C GLY A 142 7.14 12.96 23.70
N ALA A 143 7.23 13.38 24.96
CA ALA A 143 7.69 14.71 25.36
C ALA A 143 9.04 14.65 26.10
N PRO A 144 9.75 15.78 26.28
CA PRO A 144 10.92 15.85 27.16
C PRO A 144 10.57 15.39 28.59
N ASP A 145 11.49 14.69 29.27
CA ASP A 145 11.15 13.94 30.49
C ASP A 145 10.69 14.82 31.67
N GLY A 146 11.23 16.03 31.80
CA GLY A 146 10.84 17.01 32.80
C GLY A 146 10.81 16.53 34.25
N MET A 147 11.57 15.47 34.58
CA MET A 147 11.41 14.70 35.82
C MET A 147 11.74 15.48 37.10
N LEU A 148 12.53 16.55 37.01
CA LEU A 148 12.87 17.42 38.14
C LEU A 148 12.25 18.80 37.95
N LYS A 149 11.48 19.28 38.94
CA LYS A 149 10.97 20.65 38.97
C LYS A 149 11.67 21.42 40.10
N ILE A 150 12.47 22.42 39.74
CA ILE A 150 13.18 23.28 40.71
C ILE A 150 12.84 24.74 40.41
N ALA A 151 12.29 25.46 41.40
CA ALA A 151 11.95 26.89 41.29
C ALA A 151 11.11 27.25 40.05
N GLY A 152 10.14 26.40 39.68
CA GLY A 152 9.27 26.61 38.51
C GLY A 152 9.88 26.21 37.16
N MET A 153 11.16 25.82 37.10
CA MET A 153 11.81 25.30 35.90
C MET A 153 11.79 23.77 35.90
N SER A 154 11.41 23.19 34.76
CA SER A 154 11.48 21.74 34.53
C SER A 154 12.85 21.38 33.95
N ILE A 155 13.53 20.43 34.59
CA ILE A 155 14.87 19.94 34.25
C ILE A 155 14.75 18.50 33.77
N ASN A 156 15.31 18.24 32.60
CA ASN A 156 15.37 16.92 31.98
C ASN A 156 16.51 16.10 32.60
N LEU A 157 16.16 15.11 33.42
CA LEU A 157 17.12 14.31 34.18
C LEU A 157 17.68 13.16 33.34
N LEU A 158 16.89 12.62 32.42
CA LEU A 158 17.26 11.44 31.64
C LEU A 158 18.48 11.67 30.73
N PRO A 159 18.62 12.80 30.01
CA PRO A 159 19.84 13.12 29.24
C PRO A 159 21.09 13.26 30.13
N ILE A 160 20.93 13.74 31.36
CA ILE A 160 22.04 13.88 32.32
C ILE A 160 22.51 12.49 32.78
N LEU A 161 21.58 11.59 33.13
CA LEU A 161 21.88 10.20 33.48
C LEU A 161 22.55 9.46 32.32
N MET A 162 22.01 9.59 31.11
CA MET A 162 22.59 9.05 29.88
C MET A 162 24.06 9.49 29.72
N THR A 163 24.33 10.78 29.92
CA THR A 163 25.67 11.36 29.82
C THR A 163 26.59 10.83 30.92
N GLY A 164 26.09 10.68 32.13
CA GLY A 164 26.81 10.05 33.25
C GLY A 164 27.26 8.63 32.93
N ILE A 165 26.37 7.80 32.36
CA ILE A 165 26.69 6.43 31.91
C ILE A 165 27.80 6.46 30.84
N ASN A 166 27.73 7.38 29.89
CA ASN A 166 28.76 7.54 28.85
C ASN A 166 30.12 7.94 29.41
N ILE A 167 30.16 8.85 30.39
CA ILE A 167 31.40 9.24 31.07
C ILE A 167 32.01 8.03 31.81
N VAL A 168 31.19 7.28 32.55
CA VAL A 168 31.65 6.06 33.27
C VAL A 168 32.17 5.01 32.28
N SER A 169 31.43 4.72 31.21
CA SER A 169 31.83 3.80 30.15
C SER A 169 33.14 4.24 29.48
N GLY A 170 33.26 5.53 29.15
CA GLY A 170 34.45 6.14 28.58
C GLY A 170 35.67 6.07 29.50
N ALA A 171 35.49 6.31 30.81
CA ALA A 171 36.56 6.19 31.80
C ALA A 171 37.08 4.75 31.92
N ILE A 172 36.19 3.75 31.86
CA ILE A 172 36.56 2.33 31.88
C ILE A 172 37.31 1.95 30.60
N TYR A 173 36.82 2.39 29.43
CA TYR A 173 37.38 2.06 28.12
C TYR A 173 38.75 2.71 27.87
N THR A 174 38.91 3.99 28.24
CA THR A 174 40.13 4.78 27.97
C THR A 174 41.25 4.63 28.99
N LYS A 175 41.14 3.66 29.91
CA LYS A 175 42.17 3.40 30.92
C LYS A 175 43.50 3.03 30.22
N GLY A 176 44.52 3.86 30.40
CA GLY A 176 45.84 3.71 29.76
C GLY A 176 45.98 4.32 28.36
N MET A 177 44.95 5.03 27.85
CA MET A 177 44.99 5.68 26.54
C MET A 177 45.48 7.15 26.58
N PRO A 178 46.00 7.69 25.45
CA PRO A 178 46.41 9.09 25.33
C PRO A 178 45.29 10.08 25.62
N ILE A 179 45.63 11.27 26.16
CA ILE A 179 44.69 12.34 26.55
C ILE A 179 43.73 12.73 25.40
N ARG A 180 44.22 12.79 24.15
CA ARG A 180 43.38 13.13 22.98
C ARG A 180 42.16 12.21 22.82
N SER A 181 42.33 10.92 23.09
CA SER A 181 41.25 9.94 22.97
C SER A 181 40.19 10.12 24.06
N LYS A 182 40.60 10.57 25.25
CA LYS A 182 39.69 10.89 26.36
C LYS A 182 38.87 12.14 26.05
N ILE A 183 39.52 13.18 25.54
CA ILE A 183 38.87 14.43 25.13
C ILE A 183 37.81 14.16 24.06
N GLN A 184 38.12 13.31 23.06
CA GLN A 184 37.17 12.96 22.02
C GLN A 184 35.91 12.27 22.58
N LEU A 185 36.06 11.30 23.49
CA LEU A 185 34.95 10.56 24.09
C LEU A 185 34.08 11.44 25.00
N TYR A 186 34.69 12.26 25.86
CA TYR A 186 33.95 13.17 26.72
C TYR A 186 33.30 14.32 25.95
N GLY A 187 33.98 14.84 24.91
CA GLY A 187 33.42 15.84 24.00
C GLY A 187 32.19 15.30 23.27
N MET A 188 32.23 14.04 22.82
CA MET A 188 31.07 13.39 22.20
C MET A 188 29.92 13.20 23.18
N ALA A 189 30.19 12.79 24.43
CA ALA A 189 29.16 12.66 25.46
C ALA A 189 28.48 14.01 25.76
N LEU A 190 29.25 15.11 25.82
CA LEU A 190 28.71 16.47 25.99
C LEU A 190 27.91 16.93 24.77
N LEU A 191 28.37 16.61 23.56
CA LEU A 191 27.63 16.90 22.33
C LEU A 191 26.25 16.23 22.34
N PHE A 192 26.19 14.94 22.67
CA PHE A 192 24.92 14.22 22.79
C PHE A 192 24.03 14.76 23.90
N LEU A 193 24.60 15.24 25.02
CA LEU A 193 23.81 15.92 26.05
C LEU A 193 23.09 17.14 25.48
N VAL A 194 23.83 18.03 24.79
CA VAL A 194 23.25 19.25 24.21
C VAL A 194 22.22 18.91 23.13
N LEU A 195 22.53 17.94 22.27
CA LEU A 195 21.68 17.55 21.15
C LEU A 195 20.39 16.87 21.61
N LEU A 196 20.45 16.02 22.65
CA LEU A 196 19.30 15.24 23.13
C LEU A 196 18.58 15.87 24.33
N TYR A 197 19.03 17.02 24.84
CA TYR A 197 18.49 17.62 26.07
C TYR A 197 16.98 17.88 25.99
N ASN A 198 16.50 18.38 24.85
CA ASN A 198 15.08 18.68 24.59
C ASN A 198 14.40 17.63 23.70
N SER A 199 15.00 16.46 23.51
CA SER A 199 14.40 15.39 22.71
C SER A 199 13.35 14.62 23.51
N PRO A 200 12.40 13.94 22.85
CA PRO A 200 11.42 13.06 23.50
C PRO A 200 12.07 12.04 24.43
N ALA A 201 11.49 11.81 25.60
CA ALA A 201 12.03 10.94 26.63
C ALA A 201 12.20 9.50 26.15
N GLY A 202 11.35 9.01 25.23
CA GLY A 202 11.46 7.69 24.61
C GLY A 202 12.74 7.50 23.80
N LEU A 203 13.15 8.51 23.03
CA LEU A 203 14.42 8.50 22.30
C LEU A 203 15.61 8.52 23.27
N VAL A 204 15.57 9.39 24.29
CA VAL A 204 16.66 9.49 25.28
C VAL A 204 16.73 8.20 26.10
N PHE A 205 15.60 7.58 26.42
CA PHE A 205 15.52 6.30 27.10
C PHE A 205 16.15 5.18 26.26
N TYR A 206 15.80 5.08 24.98
CA TYR A 206 16.44 4.16 24.03
C TYR A 206 17.97 4.35 24.01
N TRP A 207 18.44 5.59 23.93
CA TRP A 207 19.88 5.89 23.89
C TRP A 207 20.58 5.56 25.22
N THR A 208 19.89 5.78 26.35
CA THR A 208 20.36 5.40 27.68
C THR A 208 20.56 3.89 27.78
N LEU A 209 19.61 3.09 27.27
CA LEU A 209 19.71 1.64 27.21
C LEU A 209 20.86 1.17 26.30
N ASN A 210 21.07 1.83 25.15
CA ASN A 210 22.22 1.56 24.28
C ASN A 210 23.57 1.81 24.99
N ASN A 211 23.67 2.91 25.73
CA ASN A 211 24.88 3.24 26.49
C ASN A 211 25.11 2.26 27.64
N LEU A 212 24.03 1.84 28.31
CA LEU A 212 24.08 0.80 29.34
C LEU A 212 24.52 -0.55 28.76
N PHE A 213 23.98 -0.96 27.60
CA PHE A 213 24.42 -2.15 26.88
C PHE A 213 25.91 -2.07 26.53
N SER A 214 26.37 -0.91 26.06
CA SER A 214 27.79 -0.67 25.75
C SER A 214 28.69 -0.77 26.99
N LEU A 215 28.25 -0.23 28.13
CA LEU A 215 28.95 -0.39 29.41
C LEU A 215 29.04 -1.86 29.83
N VAL A 216 27.92 -2.59 29.78
CA VAL A 216 27.87 -4.03 30.10
C VAL A 216 28.77 -4.83 29.15
N LYS A 217 28.74 -4.54 27.84
CA LYS A 217 29.64 -5.12 26.83
C LYS A 217 31.11 -4.90 27.18
N ASN A 218 31.48 -3.66 27.52
CA ASN A 218 32.86 -3.29 27.86
C ASN A 218 33.35 -3.98 29.14
N CYS A 219 32.48 -4.13 30.14
CA CYS A 219 32.75 -4.90 31.35
C CYS A 219 32.87 -6.41 31.03
N ALA A 220 31.94 -6.96 30.24
CA ALA A 220 31.92 -8.37 29.86
C ALA A 220 33.09 -8.79 28.97
N ALA A 221 33.62 -7.88 28.14
CA ALA A 221 34.81 -8.12 27.32
C ALA A 221 36.07 -8.38 28.16
N ARG A 222 36.09 -7.97 29.44
CA ARG A 222 37.16 -8.26 30.40
C ARG A 222 36.98 -9.61 31.12
N LEU A 223 35.86 -10.31 30.92
CA LEU A 223 35.63 -11.65 31.47
C LEU A 223 36.42 -12.70 30.68
N LYS A 224 36.82 -13.80 31.36
CA LYS A 224 37.69 -14.86 30.78
C LYS A 224 37.12 -15.56 29.53
N LYS A 225 35.80 -15.49 29.24
CA LYS A 225 35.13 -16.18 28.11
C LYS A 225 34.04 -15.33 27.42
N PRO A 226 34.38 -14.28 26.67
CA PRO A 226 33.41 -13.35 26.07
C PRO A 226 32.56 -13.96 24.94
N ARG A 227 33.00 -15.08 24.33
CA ARG A 227 32.22 -15.83 23.34
C ARG A 227 31.05 -16.59 23.95
N MET A 228 31.26 -17.19 25.11
CA MET A 228 30.24 -17.95 25.83
C MET A 228 29.06 -17.07 26.23
N VAL A 229 29.35 -15.85 26.71
CA VAL A 229 28.34 -14.85 27.06
C VAL A 229 27.47 -14.47 25.85
N LEU A 230 28.08 -14.27 24.68
CA LEU A 230 27.33 -14.00 23.44
C LEU A 230 26.40 -15.15 23.07
N TRP A 231 26.87 -16.39 23.16
CA TRP A 231 26.05 -17.56 22.83
C TRP A 231 24.91 -17.78 23.83
N VAL A 232 25.10 -17.42 25.10
CA VAL A 232 24.03 -17.41 26.09
C VAL A 232 22.94 -16.41 25.71
N PHE A 233 23.30 -15.20 25.25
CA PHE A 233 22.32 -14.23 24.75
C PHE A 233 21.57 -14.73 23.50
N PHE A 234 22.25 -15.34 22.52
CA PHE A 234 21.57 -15.95 21.37
C PHE A 234 20.61 -17.06 21.77
N SER A 235 21.01 -17.90 22.73
CA SER A 235 20.16 -18.99 23.22
C SER A 235 18.95 -18.46 24.00
N LEU A 236 19.13 -17.43 24.84
CA LEU A 236 18.02 -16.76 25.55
C LEU A 236 17.05 -16.13 24.56
N ALA A 237 17.55 -15.42 23.55
CA ALA A 237 16.73 -14.86 22.49
C ALA A 237 15.94 -15.96 21.74
N GLY A 238 16.59 -17.09 21.42
CA GLY A 238 15.93 -18.24 20.80
C GLY A 238 14.85 -18.88 21.68
N ILE A 239 15.10 -19.03 22.98
CA ILE A 239 14.12 -19.56 23.94
C ILE A 239 12.91 -18.63 24.04
N ILE A 240 13.15 -17.32 24.14
CA ILE A 240 12.08 -16.31 24.16
C ILE A 240 11.27 -16.37 22.87
N LEU A 241 11.93 -16.41 21.71
CA LEU A 241 11.28 -16.52 20.40
C LEU A 241 10.45 -17.81 20.28
N GLY A 242 10.99 -18.93 20.77
CA GLY A 242 10.32 -20.23 20.75
C GLY A 242 9.08 -20.24 21.61
N ILE A 243 9.20 -19.87 22.89
CA ILE A 243 8.06 -19.75 23.81
C ILE A 243 7.00 -18.82 23.24
N PHE A 244 7.44 -17.69 22.68
CA PHE A 244 6.55 -16.69 22.12
C PHE A 244 5.69 -17.23 20.97
N PHE A 245 6.32 -17.87 19.96
CA PHE A 245 5.58 -18.46 18.84
C PHE A 245 4.80 -19.72 19.23
N THR A 246 5.15 -20.42 20.32
CA THR A 246 4.40 -21.62 20.76
C THR A 246 3.27 -21.35 21.73
N ALA A 247 3.40 -20.36 22.61
CA ALA A 247 2.53 -20.19 23.78
C ALA A 247 1.80 -18.84 23.82
N VAL A 248 2.29 -17.80 23.14
CA VAL A 248 1.73 -16.44 23.23
C VAL A 248 1.00 -16.05 21.95
N ARG A 249 1.61 -16.28 20.78
CA ARG A 249 0.95 -16.04 19.48
C ARG A 249 1.23 -17.22 18.54
N PRO A 250 0.48 -18.33 18.69
CA PRO A 250 0.63 -19.48 17.82
C PRO A 250 0.43 -19.06 16.36
N LEU A 251 1.39 -19.38 15.51
CA LEU A 251 1.29 -19.15 14.09
C LEU A 251 0.24 -20.11 13.52
N ASN A 252 -0.72 -19.56 12.79
CA ASN A 252 -1.75 -20.37 12.14
C ASN A 252 -1.11 -21.37 11.17
N GLY A 253 -1.37 -22.66 11.41
CA GLY A 253 -0.86 -23.76 10.60
C GLY A 253 0.41 -24.41 11.16
N PHE A 254 0.36 -25.75 11.27
CA PHE A 254 1.43 -26.59 11.83
C PHE A 254 2.82 -26.33 11.23
N ALA A 255 2.90 -26.11 9.91
CA ALA A 255 4.17 -25.90 9.23
C ALA A 255 4.85 -24.57 9.63
N ARG A 256 4.07 -23.50 9.84
CA ARG A 256 4.59 -22.20 10.28
C ARG A 256 5.06 -22.26 11.73
N GLN A 257 4.27 -22.95 12.56
CA GLN A 257 4.62 -23.25 13.94
C GLN A 257 5.93 -24.03 14.03
N ALA A 258 6.08 -25.09 13.22
CA ALA A 258 7.29 -25.90 13.17
C ALA A 258 8.52 -25.11 12.70
N ALA A 259 8.37 -24.21 11.71
CA ALA A 259 9.45 -23.37 11.21
C ALA A 259 9.95 -22.36 12.26
N ALA A 260 9.03 -21.73 13.01
CA ALA A 260 9.38 -20.81 14.08
C ALA A 260 10.10 -21.51 15.24
N VAL A 261 9.63 -22.69 15.63
CA VAL A 261 10.31 -23.53 16.63
C VAL A 261 11.68 -23.97 16.13
N ALA A 262 11.81 -24.36 14.85
CA ALA A 262 13.10 -24.72 14.27
C ALA A 262 14.09 -23.54 14.26
N ALA A 263 13.63 -22.31 13.99
CA ALA A 263 14.46 -21.10 14.06
C ALA A 263 14.89 -20.78 15.51
N ALA A 264 13.97 -20.90 16.47
CA ALA A 264 14.25 -20.75 17.89
C ALA A 264 15.29 -21.77 18.38
N LEU A 265 15.17 -23.03 17.96
CA LEU A 265 16.13 -24.09 18.26
C LEU A 265 17.48 -23.85 17.56
N ALA A 266 17.48 -23.33 16.33
CA ALA A 266 18.71 -23.02 15.61
C ALA A 266 19.58 -21.97 16.34
N LEU A 267 18.95 -21.03 17.05
CA LEU A 267 19.64 -20.03 17.88
C LEU A 267 20.33 -20.64 19.11
N GLN A 268 19.99 -21.87 19.51
CA GLN A 268 20.65 -22.60 20.59
C GLN A 268 21.92 -23.33 20.13
N ILE A 269 22.04 -23.65 18.83
CA ILE A 269 23.14 -24.44 18.25
C ILE A 269 24.53 -23.88 18.60
N PRO A 270 24.79 -22.55 18.54
CA PRO A 270 26.12 -22.02 18.87
C PRO A 270 26.51 -22.25 20.34
N LEU A 271 25.57 -22.13 21.27
CA LEU A 271 25.80 -22.35 22.70
C LEU A 271 26.06 -23.83 22.98
N ILE A 272 25.19 -24.70 22.45
CA ILE A 272 25.30 -26.15 22.59
C ILE A 272 26.65 -26.63 22.02
N ARG A 273 27.05 -26.14 20.84
CA ARG A 273 28.35 -26.47 20.23
C ARG A 273 29.53 -26.02 21.10
N GLU A 274 29.48 -24.82 21.67
CA GLU A 274 30.57 -24.31 22.52
C GLU A 274 30.68 -25.11 23.84
N ILE A 275 29.56 -25.56 24.40
CA ILE A 275 29.53 -26.40 25.61
C ILE A 275 30.03 -27.82 25.32
N LEU A 276 29.56 -28.44 24.21
CA LEU A 276 29.87 -29.83 23.86
C LEU A 276 31.27 -30.01 23.23
N ILE A 277 31.72 -29.07 22.40
CA ILE A 277 32.93 -29.22 21.57
C ILE A 277 34.05 -28.24 22.00
N GLY A 278 33.75 -27.23 22.83
CA GLY A 278 34.69 -26.16 23.20
C GLY A 278 35.96 -26.60 23.95
N LYS A 279 36.07 -27.87 24.37
CA LYS A 279 37.31 -28.44 24.92
C LYS A 279 38.22 -29.11 23.88
N LYS A 280 37.72 -29.54 22.70
CA LYS A 280 38.52 -30.29 21.70
C LYS A 280 39.28 -29.43 20.69
N GLU A 281 38.98 -28.13 20.57
CA GLU A 281 39.59 -27.25 19.56
C GLU A 281 40.89 -26.54 20.02
N LYS A 282 41.44 -26.88 21.19
CA LYS A 282 42.71 -26.30 21.69
C LYS A 282 43.97 -27.11 21.38
N GLU A 283 43.86 -28.35 20.93
CA GLU A 283 45.01 -29.17 20.53
C GLU A 283 44.78 -29.74 19.13
N GLY A 284 45.19 -28.95 18.14
CA GLY A 284 45.00 -29.30 16.74
C GLY A 284 45.24 -28.10 15.85
N ARG A 285 46.42 -27.48 15.96
CA ARG A 285 46.92 -26.58 14.92
C ARG A 285 47.17 -27.41 13.66
N LEU A 286 46.11 -27.69 12.91
CA LEU A 286 46.23 -27.90 11.47
C LEU A 286 46.78 -26.60 10.90
N ARG A 287 48.01 -26.67 10.40
CA ARG A 287 48.64 -25.66 9.56
C ARG A 287 47.58 -25.07 8.62
N PRO A 288 47.49 -23.74 8.44
CA PRO A 288 46.65 -23.20 7.39
C PRO A 288 47.09 -23.87 6.10
N ARG A 289 46.18 -24.61 5.44
CA ARG A 289 46.39 -25.05 4.06
C ARG A 289 46.84 -23.80 3.29
N PRO A 290 47.94 -23.85 2.51
CA PRO A 290 48.37 -22.71 1.74
C PRO A 290 47.16 -22.24 0.93
N ALA A 291 46.83 -20.97 1.06
CA ALA A 291 45.70 -20.38 0.38
C ALA A 291 45.94 -20.57 -1.13
N ALA A 292 45.35 -21.60 -1.73
CA ALA A 292 45.18 -21.68 -3.17
C ALA A 292 44.69 -20.30 -3.59
N ALA A 293 45.46 -19.61 -4.43
CA ALA A 293 45.36 -18.18 -4.70
C ALA A 293 43.88 -17.78 -4.78
N ARG A 294 43.31 -17.32 -3.65
CA ARG A 294 41.89 -17.04 -3.56
C ARG A 294 41.68 -15.91 -4.54
N ASN A 295 40.95 -16.16 -5.61
CA ASN A 295 40.75 -15.15 -6.63
C ASN A 295 39.79 -14.09 -6.06
N ILE A 296 40.37 -13.12 -5.34
CA ILE A 296 39.64 -12.04 -4.65
C ILE A 296 38.71 -11.31 -5.62
N ARG A 297 39.09 -11.25 -6.90
CA ARG A 297 38.28 -10.66 -7.98
C ARG A 297 36.99 -11.43 -8.18
N GLU A 298 37.03 -12.76 -8.26
CA GLU A 298 35.84 -13.59 -8.44
C GLU A 298 34.91 -13.52 -7.23
N GLU A 299 35.44 -13.50 -6.01
CA GLU A 299 34.63 -13.38 -4.78
C GLU A 299 34.00 -11.99 -4.61
N LYS A 300 34.65 -10.94 -5.12
CA LYS A 300 34.08 -9.60 -5.15
C LYS A 300 33.00 -9.48 -6.23
N GLY A 301 33.25 -10.04 -7.42
CA GLY A 301 32.29 -10.08 -8.52
C GLY A 301 31.00 -10.78 -8.12
N LEU A 302 31.10 -11.97 -7.49
CA LEU A 302 29.93 -12.72 -7.02
C LEU A 302 29.04 -11.88 -6.12
N PHE A 303 29.64 -11.24 -5.12
CA PHE A 303 28.91 -10.44 -4.16
C PHE A 303 28.20 -9.25 -4.83
N TRP A 304 28.92 -8.45 -5.61
CA TRP A 304 28.34 -7.24 -6.20
C TRP A 304 27.27 -7.57 -7.24
N CYS A 305 27.48 -8.58 -8.09
CA CYS A 305 26.43 -9.03 -9.02
C CYS A 305 25.18 -9.50 -8.26
N SER A 306 25.34 -10.27 -7.16
CA SER A 306 24.21 -10.75 -6.38
C SER A 306 23.49 -9.62 -5.62
N ALA A 307 24.26 -8.68 -5.05
CA ALA A 307 23.71 -7.54 -4.33
C ALA A 307 22.93 -6.60 -5.27
N ILE A 308 23.50 -6.29 -6.45
CA ILE A 308 22.82 -5.48 -7.46
C ILE A 308 21.59 -6.21 -8.00
N LEU A 309 21.68 -7.52 -8.24
CA LEU A 309 20.52 -8.32 -8.66
C LEU A 309 19.38 -8.22 -7.64
N LEU A 310 19.66 -8.38 -6.34
CA LEU A 310 18.67 -8.19 -5.28
C LEU A 310 18.10 -6.76 -5.27
N SER A 311 18.96 -5.74 -5.36
CA SER A 311 18.56 -4.34 -5.42
C SER A 311 17.65 -4.04 -6.61
N VAL A 312 17.94 -4.59 -7.78
CA VAL A 312 17.13 -4.39 -8.99
C VAL A 312 15.84 -5.18 -8.90
N LEU A 313 15.89 -6.43 -8.44
CA LEU A 313 14.69 -7.26 -8.25
C LEU A 313 13.68 -6.56 -7.34
N THR A 314 14.09 -6.16 -6.13
CA THR A 314 13.17 -5.64 -5.13
C THR A 314 12.96 -4.13 -5.19
N GLY A 315 13.94 -3.38 -5.70
CA GLY A 315 13.86 -1.93 -5.81
C GLY A 315 13.25 -1.45 -7.12
N LEU A 316 13.37 -2.22 -8.22
CA LEU A 316 12.97 -1.76 -9.56
C LEU A 316 12.02 -2.73 -10.27
N LEU A 317 12.39 -4.00 -10.44
CA LEU A 317 11.62 -4.94 -11.26
C LEU A 317 10.22 -5.20 -10.69
N ILE A 318 10.13 -5.68 -9.44
CA ILE A 318 8.83 -5.95 -8.81
C ILE A 318 8.00 -4.66 -8.71
N PRO A 319 8.52 -3.52 -8.21
CA PRO A 319 7.76 -2.27 -8.18
C PRO A 319 7.29 -1.81 -9.57
N SER A 320 8.15 -1.88 -10.58
CA SER A 320 7.79 -1.46 -11.95
C SER A 320 6.75 -2.39 -12.58
N ALA A 321 6.75 -3.69 -12.23
CA ALA A 321 5.73 -4.61 -12.71
C ALA A 321 4.35 -4.30 -12.11
N VAL A 322 4.31 -3.93 -10.82
CA VAL A 322 3.06 -3.50 -10.15
C VAL A 322 2.54 -2.20 -10.74
N VAL A 323 3.38 -1.17 -10.82
CA VAL A 323 2.95 0.15 -11.35
C VAL A 323 2.55 0.06 -12.81
N LYS A 324 3.23 -0.76 -13.62
CA LYS A 324 2.88 -0.98 -15.02
C LYS A 324 1.50 -1.63 -15.18
N ALA A 325 1.07 -2.47 -14.23
CA ALA A 325 -0.20 -3.19 -14.33
C ALA A 325 -1.40 -2.25 -14.28
N SER A 326 -1.31 -1.12 -13.54
CA SER A 326 -2.37 -0.11 -13.47
C SER A 326 -1.77 1.27 -13.24
N VAL A 327 -1.22 1.90 -14.29
CA VAL A 327 -0.50 3.18 -14.16
C VAL A 327 -1.42 4.30 -13.66
N ALA A 328 -2.67 4.29 -14.09
CA ALA A 328 -3.66 5.30 -13.74
C ALA A 328 -3.90 5.40 -12.23
N GLU A 329 -3.99 4.27 -11.51
CA GLU A 329 -4.20 4.29 -10.05
C GLU A 329 -3.01 4.88 -9.27
N PHE A 330 -1.82 4.91 -9.87
CA PHE A 330 -0.64 5.54 -9.28
C PHE A 330 -0.52 7.03 -9.60
N ILE A 331 -1.42 7.58 -10.40
CA ILE A 331 -1.48 9.00 -10.75
C ILE A 331 -2.63 9.64 -9.99
N ASP A 332 -2.30 10.69 -9.24
CA ASP A 332 -3.31 11.58 -8.68
C ASP A 332 -3.66 12.62 -9.75
N SER A 333 -4.94 12.79 -10.07
CA SER A 333 -5.37 13.74 -11.09
C SER A 333 -5.18 15.21 -10.64
N SER A 334 -5.18 15.47 -9.34
CA SER A 334 -4.90 16.80 -8.76
C SER A 334 -3.41 17.12 -8.75
N HIS A 335 -2.57 16.08 -8.65
CA HIS A 335 -1.11 16.17 -8.63
C HIS A 335 -0.51 15.17 -9.62
N PRO A 336 -0.66 15.39 -10.95
CA PRO A 336 -0.28 14.42 -11.96
C PRO A 336 1.24 14.31 -12.07
N ALA A 337 1.84 13.53 -11.16
CA ALA A 337 3.26 13.27 -11.08
C ALA A 337 3.58 11.90 -11.69
N ASN A 338 4.70 11.82 -12.39
CA ASN A 338 5.10 10.58 -13.04
C ASN A 338 5.37 9.46 -12.01
N PRO A 339 4.69 8.30 -12.07
CA PRO A 339 4.86 7.21 -11.12
C PRO A 339 6.26 6.60 -11.06
N ILE A 340 7.13 6.84 -12.05
CA ILE A 340 8.55 6.45 -12.00
C ILE A 340 9.25 7.03 -10.76
N ARG A 341 8.77 8.15 -10.21
CA ARG A 341 9.29 8.68 -8.94
C ARG A 341 9.32 7.63 -7.84
N TYR A 342 8.30 6.79 -7.75
CA TYR A 342 8.21 5.73 -6.75
C TYR A 342 9.26 4.64 -6.94
N LEU A 343 9.59 4.36 -8.21
CA LEU A 343 10.65 3.41 -8.57
C LEU A 343 12.04 3.94 -8.19
N LEU A 344 12.25 5.26 -8.22
CA LEU A 344 13.49 5.87 -7.76
C LEU A 344 13.65 5.72 -6.24
N TRP A 345 12.58 5.95 -5.48
CA TRP A 345 12.56 5.76 -4.02
C TRP A 345 12.81 4.31 -3.62
N SER A 346 12.07 3.37 -4.24
CA SER A 346 12.23 1.93 -3.99
C SER A 346 13.61 1.42 -4.46
N GLY A 347 14.09 1.91 -5.61
CA GLY A 347 15.41 1.62 -6.14
C GLY A 347 16.55 2.08 -5.21
N ALA A 348 16.44 3.29 -4.66
CA ALA A 348 17.38 3.81 -3.67
C ALA A 348 17.38 2.95 -2.39
N MET A 349 16.19 2.56 -1.91
CA MET A 349 16.04 1.67 -0.74
C MET A 349 16.66 0.29 -0.98
N GLY A 350 16.41 -0.32 -2.16
CA GLY A 350 16.99 -1.59 -2.54
C GLY A 350 18.50 -1.55 -2.71
N PHE A 351 19.04 -0.49 -3.33
CA PHE A 351 20.49 -0.29 -3.43
C PHE A 351 21.11 -0.08 -2.05
N GLY A 352 20.49 0.75 -1.21
CA GLY A 352 20.90 0.97 0.18
C GLY A 352 20.99 -0.32 0.99
N THR A 353 19.93 -1.12 0.94
CA THR A 353 19.81 -2.37 1.70
C THR A 353 20.90 -3.39 1.30
N PHE A 354 21.01 -3.70 0.01
CA PHE A 354 21.86 -4.82 -0.43
C PHE A 354 23.28 -4.38 -0.83
N CYS A 355 23.44 -3.23 -1.46
CA CYS A 355 24.73 -2.77 -1.96
C CYS A 355 25.51 -1.98 -0.89
N VAL A 356 24.87 -1.00 -0.23
CA VAL A 356 25.54 -0.19 0.80
C VAL A 356 25.72 -1.00 2.08
N TRP A 357 24.62 -1.39 2.75
CA TRP A 357 24.69 -2.10 4.03
C TRP A 357 25.24 -3.51 3.88
N GLY A 358 24.87 -4.23 2.82
CA GLY A 358 25.51 -5.51 2.48
C GLY A 358 27.02 -5.37 2.23
N GLY A 359 27.43 -4.29 1.55
CA GLY A 359 28.84 -3.97 1.30
C GLY A 359 29.61 -3.69 2.60
N VAL A 360 29.04 -2.89 3.50
CA VAL A 360 29.57 -2.61 4.85
C VAL A 360 29.71 -3.92 5.64
N PHE A 361 28.67 -4.76 5.67
CA PHE A 361 28.68 -6.05 6.35
C PHE A 361 29.79 -6.98 5.81
N ARG A 362 29.92 -7.07 4.48
CA ARG A 362 30.99 -7.85 3.84
C ARG A 362 32.37 -7.28 4.12
N TYR A 363 32.52 -5.96 4.10
CA TYR A 363 33.80 -5.30 4.37
C TYR A 363 34.26 -5.56 5.81
N LEU A 364 33.37 -5.43 6.78
CA LEU A 364 33.66 -5.67 8.20
C LEU A 364 33.80 -7.18 8.51
N THR A 365 33.29 -8.07 7.65
CA THR A 365 33.52 -9.51 7.79
C THR A 365 35.00 -9.90 7.58
N ALA A 366 35.51 -10.80 8.42
CA ALA A 366 36.86 -11.37 8.29
C ALA A 366 37.15 -11.88 6.88
N ARG A 367 38.37 -11.63 6.38
CA ARG A 367 38.79 -11.99 5.01
C ARG A 367 38.52 -13.45 4.67
N GLU A 368 38.71 -14.36 5.62
CA GLU A 368 38.47 -15.80 5.44
C GLU A 368 36.99 -16.22 5.32
N LYS A 369 36.06 -15.34 5.71
CA LYS A 369 34.61 -15.57 5.69
C LYS A 369 33.88 -14.81 4.60
N ARG A 370 34.51 -13.82 3.94
CA ARG A 370 33.89 -13.01 2.88
C ARG A 370 33.37 -13.83 1.70
N ALA A 371 34.05 -14.92 1.36
CA ALA A 371 33.62 -15.84 0.32
C ALA A 371 32.26 -16.50 0.65
N ARG A 372 32.02 -16.83 1.93
CA ARG A 372 30.73 -17.36 2.41
C ARG A 372 29.62 -16.32 2.37
N VAL A 373 29.92 -15.08 2.76
CA VAL A 373 28.95 -13.98 2.65
C VAL A 373 28.53 -13.78 1.19
N SER A 374 29.49 -13.83 0.26
CA SER A 374 29.21 -13.68 -1.18
C SER A 374 28.32 -14.81 -1.70
N LEU A 375 28.50 -16.05 -1.21
CA LEU A 375 27.64 -17.17 -1.53
C LEU A 375 26.22 -17.02 -0.95
N ILE A 376 26.09 -16.53 0.29
CA ILE A 376 24.77 -16.29 0.91
C ILE A 376 23.97 -15.28 0.10
N PHE A 377 24.60 -14.18 -0.32
CA PHE A 377 23.96 -13.19 -1.20
C PHE A 377 23.54 -13.80 -2.53
N ALA A 378 24.35 -14.67 -3.14
CA ALA A 378 24.01 -15.34 -4.38
C ALA A 378 22.81 -16.31 -4.23
N ILE A 379 22.76 -17.06 -3.13
CA ILE A 379 21.62 -17.94 -2.81
C ILE A 379 20.35 -17.12 -2.59
N ALA A 380 20.44 -16.03 -1.82
CA ALA A 380 19.32 -15.14 -1.57
C ALA A 380 18.82 -14.50 -2.87
N ALA A 381 19.73 -13.97 -3.70
CA ALA A 381 19.41 -13.38 -5.01
C ALA A 381 18.59 -14.34 -5.88
N LEU A 382 19.10 -15.55 -6.11
CA LEU A 382 18.43 -16.52 -6.96
C LEU A 382 17.14 -17.07 -6.33
N GLY A 383 17.15 -17.32 -5.01
CA GLY A 383 15.98 -17.79 -4.28
C GLY A 383 14.82 -16.79 -4.29
N CYS A 384 15.13 -15.49 -4.13
CA CYS A 384 14.16 -14.40 -4.22
C CYS A 384 13.58 -14.26 -5.63
N THR A 385 14.43 -14.34 -6.67
CA THR A 385 13.96 -14.31 -8.06
C THR A 385 13.03 -15.47 -8.37
N ILE A 386 13.40 -16.69 -7.97
CA ILE A 386 12.56 -17.88 -8.23
C ILE A 386 11.26 -17.83 -7.43
N THR A 387 11.31 -17.36 -6.18
CA THR A 387 10.10 -17.21 -5.37
C THR A 387 9.11 -16.24 -6.03
N PHE A 388 9.58 -15.06 -6.44
CA PHE A 388 8.76 -14.08 -7.14
C PHE A 388 8.20 -14.60 -8.47
N MET A 389 9.02 -15.28 -9.28
CA MET A 389 8.61 -15.70 -10.62
C MET A 389 7.58 -16.85 -10.61
N PHE A 390 7.64 -17.75 -9.62
CA PHE A 390 6.93 -19.01 -9.67
C PHE A 390 5.96 -19.26 -8.51
N PHE A 391 5.97 -18.45 -7.45
CA PHE A 391 5.16 -18.72 -6.25
C PHE A 391 4.34 -17.51 -5.80
N GLY A 392 3.25 -17.77 -5.07
CA GLY A 392 2.40 -16.76 -4.45
C GLY A 392 1.56 -15.93 -5.43
N LYS A 393 1.10 -16.45 -6.57
CA LYS A 393 0.39 -15.66 -7.59
C LYS A 393 -1.11 -15.46 -7.34
N GLU A 394 -1.71 -16.19 -6.40
CA GLU A 394 -3.17 -16.30 -6.21
C GLU A 394 -3.65 -15.52 -4.97
N TYR A 395 -3.30 -14.24 -4.84
CA TYR A 395 -3.63 -13.43 -3.64
C TYR A 395 -4.78 -12.44 -3.81
N GLY A 396 -5.44 -12.41 -4.97
CA GLY A 396 -6.50 -11.45 -5.27
C GLY A 396 -5.99 -10.14 -5.87
N ASN A 397 -6.85 -9.13 -5.92
CA ASN A 397 -6.54 -7.83 -6.52
C ASN A 397 -5.75 -6.97 -5.54
N LEU A 398 -4.78 -6.23 -6.06
CA LEU A 398 -3.90 -5.36 -5.27
C LEU A 398 -4.21 -3.90 -5.57
N SER A 399 -4.63 -3.14 -4.57
CA SER A 399 -4.80 -1.69 -4.69
C SER A 399 -3.48 -0.94 -4.90
N SER A 400 -3.54 0.31 -5.38
CA SER A 400 -2.38 1.21 -5.48
C SER A 400 -1.68 1.54 -4.16
N LEU A 401 -2.36 1.32 -3.02
CA LEU A 401 -1.77 1.39 -1.67
C LEU A 401 -1.11 0.07 -1.23
N LEU A 402 -1.02 -0.90 -2.15
CA LEU A 402 -0.42 -2.21 -1.99
C LEU A 402 -1.13 -3.05 -0.93
N LYS A 403 -2.46 -2.98 -0.91
CA LYS A 403 -3.31 -3.85 -0.10
C LYS A 403 -4.15 -4.75 -0.99
N TYR A 404 -4.12 -6.05 -0.72
CA TYR A 404 -5.03 -7.03 -1.28
C TYR A 404 -6.44 -6.82 -0.74
N ASP A 405 -7.43 -6.98 -1.61
CA ASP A 405 -8.86 -7.03 -1.30
C ASP A 405 -9.21 -8.20 -0.35
N LEU A 406 -8.53 -9.33 -0.50
CA LEU A 406 -8.67 -10.51 0.35
C LEU A 406 -7.40 -10.80 1.19
N PRO A 407 -7.54 -11.39 2.38
CA PRO A 407 -6.38 -11.82 3.16
C PRO A 407 -5.52 -12.86 2.41
N ILE A 408 -4.19 -12.71 2.47
CA ILE A 408 -3.25 -13.65 1.85
C ILE A 408 -3.43 -15.06 2.44
N GLN A 409 -4.00 -15.97 1.64
CA GLN A 409 -4.10 -17.39 1.97
C GLN A 409 -2.93 -18.17 1.36
N ILE A 410 -2.27 -19.00 2.18
CA ILE A 410 -1.15 -19.83 1.72
C ILE A 410 -1.60 -21.29 1.71
N ARG A 411 -1.74 -21.86 0.50
CA ARG A 411 -2.02 -23.28 0.30
C ARG A 411 -0.81 -24.15 0.71
N GLY A 412 -1.07 -25.25 1.43
CA GLY A 412 -0.01 -26.12 1.98
C GLY A 412 0.93 -26.72 0.91
N LYS A 413 0.39 -27.05 -0.27
CA LYS A 413 1.18 -27.52 -1.43
C LYS A 413 2.19 -26.46 -1.91
N GLY A 414 1.76 -25.20 -2.00
CA GLY A 414 2.62 -24.09 -2.42
C GLY A 414 3.79 -23.85 -1.46
N LEU A 415 3.55 -23.99 -0.16
CA LEU A 415 4.60 -23.89 0.87
C LEU A 415 5.67 -24.99 0.72
N LEU A 416 5.26 -26.25 0.53
CA LEU A 416 6.18 -27.38 0.37
C LEU A 416 7.01 -27.25 -0.90
N LEU A 417 6.38 -26.91 -2.02
CA LEU A 417 7.06 -26.73 -3.31
C LEU A 417 8.07 -25.57 -3.26
N ASN A 418 7.70 -24.43 -2.66
CA ASN A 418 8.61 -23.30 -2.50
C ASN A 418 9.81 -23.68 -1.64
N THR A 419 9.58 -24.33 -0.50
CA THR A 419 10.65 -24.77 0.41
C THR A 419 11.59 -25.76 -0.28
N GLY A 420 11.05 -26.75 -1.01
CA GLY A 420 11.83 -27.70 -1.79
C GLY A 420 12.68 -27.03 -2.86
N ALA A 421 12.11 -26.09 -3.61
CA ALA A 421 12.84 -25.31 -4.62
C ALA A 421 14.00 -24.52 -4.00
N LEU A 422 13.78 -23.83 -2.89
CA LEU A 422 14.82 -23.06 -2.20
C LEU A 422 15.98 -23.93 -1.69
N ILE A 423 15.69 -25.14 -1.18
CA ILE A 423 16.71 -26.11 -0.76
C ILE A 423 17.54 -26.58 -1.96
N LEU A 424 16.88 -26.94 -3.08
CA LEU A 424 17.54 -27.37 -4.31
C LEU A 424 18.46 -26.29 -4.87
N ILE A 425 18.00 -25.04 -4.92
CA ILE A 425 18.78 -23.88 -5.36
C ILE A 425 20.00 -23.69 -4.45
N ALA A 426 19.81 -23.68 -3.14
CA ALA A 426 20.92 -23.55 -2.20
C ALA A 426 21.96 -24.66 -2.40
N GLY A 427 21.52 -25.90 -2.58
CA GLY A 427 22.39 -27.06 -2.89
C GLY A 427 23.17 -26.88 -4.20
N ALA A 428 22.49 -26.52 -5.28
CA ALA A 428 23.10 -26.28 -6.59
C ALA A 428 24.12 -25.14 -6.55
N MET A 429 23.80 -24.04 -5.88
CA MET A 429 24.69 -22.88 -5.72
C MET A 429 25.93 -23.24 -4.88
N ILE A 430 25.77 -24.01 -3.80
CA ILE A 430 26.89 -24.50 -2.99
C ILE A 430 27.79 -25.42 -3.82
N PHE A 431 27.19 -26.32 -4.63
CA PHE A 431 27.92 -27.21 -5.52
C PHE A 431 28.72 -26.44 -6.57
N LEU A 432 28.09 -25.50 -7.28
CA LEU A 432 28.74 -24.64 -8.27
C LEU A 432 29.83 -23.77 -7.65
N PHE A 433 29.60 -23.23 -6.46
CA PHE A 433 30.60 -22.44 -5.73
C PHE A 433 31.86 -23.24 -5.39
N ARG A 434 31.72 -24.55 -5.15
CA ARG A 434 32.84 -25.48 -4.91
C ARG A 434 33.51 -25.91 -6.21
N LYS A 435 32.74 -26.11 -7.29
CA LYS A 435 33.22 -26.65 -8.57
C LYS A 435 33.77 -25.58 -9.53
N ASN A 436 32.99 -24.53 -9.81
CA ASN A 436 33.36 -23.47 -10.75
C ASN A 436 32.66 -22.13 -10.43
N ARG A 437 33.41 -21.23 -9.78
CA ARG A 437 32.93 -19.90 -9.39
C ARG A 437 32.72 -18.93 -10.56
N LYS A 438 33.37 -19.17 -11.70
CA LYS A 438 33.20 -18.32 -12.90
C LYS A 438 31.81 -18.48 -13.49
N ILE A 439 31.31 -19.71 -13.56
CA ILE A 439 29.94 -19.99 -14.00
C ILE A 439 28.96 -19.30 -13.06
N LEU A 440 29.15 -19.44 -11.75
CA LEU A 440 28.29 -18.80 -10.75
C LEU A 440 28.23 -17.27 -10.93
N ASN A 441 29.40 -16.64 -11.13
CA ASN A 441 29.47 -15.21 -11.43
C ASN A 441 28.77 -14.84 -12.73
N ALA A 442 28.95 -15.63 -13.79
CA ALA A 442 28.30 -15.40 -15.08
C ALA A 442 26.77 -15.49 -14.96
N VAL A 443 26.25 -16.47 -14.21
CA VAL A 443 24.81 -16.61 -13.95
C VAL A 443 24.26 -15.40 -13.19
N MET A 444 24.94 -14.96 -12.12
CA MET A 444 24.50 -13.77 -11.37
C MET A 444 24.61 -12.48 -12.21
N ALA A 445 25.64 -12.34 -13.04
CA ALA A 445 25.79 -11.19 -13.93
C ALA A 445 24.72 -11.17 -15.03
N ALA A 446 24.42 -12.32 -15.63
CA ALA A 446 23.37 -12.45 -16.64
C ALA A 446 21.98 -12.14 -16.05
N GLY A 447 21.68 -12.70 -14.87
CA GLY A 447 20.44 -12.40 -14.14
C GLY A 447 20.32 -10.90 -13.84
N MET A 448 21.38 -10.28 -13.31
CA MET A 448 21.42 -8.84 -13.04
C MET A 448 21.10 -8.01 -14.29
N ILE A 449 21.73 -8.31 -15.44
CA ILE A 449 21.47 -7.60 -16.71
C ILE A 449 20.03 -7.81 -17.15
N ALA A 450 19.52 -9.05 -17.11
CA ALA A 450 18.16 -9.37 -17.52
C ALA A 450 17.12 -8.60 -16.70
N LEU A 451 17.26 -8.56 -15.37
CA LEU A 451 16.34 -7.81 -14.51
C LEU A 451 16.43 -6.30 -14.77
N CYS A 452 17.63 -5.75 -15.01
CA CYS A 452 17.78 -4.33 -15.36
C CYS A 452 17.05 -3.98 -16.67
N VAL A 453 17.18 -4.83 -17.70
CA VAL A 453 16.51 -4.62 -19.00
C VAL A 453 14.99 -4.68 -18.83
N LEU A 454 14.48 -5.68 -18.11
CA LEU A 454 13.04 -5.80 -17.83
C LEU A 454 12.49 -4.60 -17.05
N SER A 455 13.21 -4.13 -16.03
CA SER A 455 12.84 -2.91 -15.31
C SER A 455 12.82 -1.68 -16.23
N GLY A 456 13.80 -1.54 -17.12
CA GLY A 456 13.85 -0.45 -18.09
C GLY A 456 12.67 -0.46 -19.06
N ILE A 457 12.31 -1.64 -19.59
CA ILE A 457 11.13 -1.82 -20.45
C ILE A 457 9.85 -1.42 -19.70
N ASN A 458 9.69 -1.87 -18.45
CA ASN A 458 8.53 -1.49 -17.64
C ASN A 458 8.46 0.03 -17.41
N MET A 459 9.58 0.69 -17.12
CA MET A 459 9.62 2.14 -16.95
C MET A 459 9.25 2.90 -18.22
N VAL A 460 9.70 2.45 -19.40
CA VAL A 460 9.32 3.08 -20.68
C VAL A 460 7.81 2.99 -20.89
N ASN A 461 7.20 1.83 -20.63
CA ASN A 461 5.76 1.65 -20.74
C ASN A 461 5.00 2.55 -19.76
N ILE A 462 5.43 2.60 -18.49
CA ILE A 462 4.83 3.48 -17.47
C ILE A 462 4.92 4.95 -17.91
N HIS A 463 6.06 5.38 -18.46
CA HIS A 463 6.22 6.76 -18.92
C HIS A 463 5.29 7.08 -20.08
N SER A 464 5.18 6.16 -21.05
CA SER A 464 4.30 6.30 -22.21
C SER A 464 2.83 6.44 -21.77
N GLU A 465 2.37 5.56 -20.90
CA GLU A 465 1.01 5.57 -20.34
C GLU A 465 0.72 6.87 -19.57
N TYR A 466 1.67 7.30 -18.73
CA TYR A 466 1.57 8.57 -17.99
C TYR A 466 1.42 9.79 -18.92
N GLN A 467 2.17 9.85 -20.02
CA GLN A 467 2.04 10.95 -20.98
C GLN A 467 0.63 11.01 -21.58
N ASN A 468 0.03 9.86 -21.90
CA ASN A 468 -1.34 9.79 -22.39
C ASN A 468 -2.35 10.31 -21.36
N ILE A 469 -2.21 9.90 -20.09
CA ILE A 469 -3.10 10.32 -18.99
C ILE A 469 -2.95 11.82 -18.67
N GLN A 470 -1.72 12.35 -18.64
CA GLN A 470 -1.47 13.74 -18.34
C GLN A 470 -2.10 14.68 -19.38
N VAL A 471 -2.06 14.31 -20.66
CA VAL A 471 -2.69 15.06 -21.74
C VAL A 471 -4.22 15.08 -21.59
N ALA A 472 -4.83 13.95 -21.21
CA ALA A 472 -6.27 13.89 -20.94
C ALA A 472 -6.67 14.74 -19.71
N SER A 473 -5.92 14.66 -18.61
CA SER A 473 -6.19 15.41 -17.38
C SER A 473 -6.08 16.94 -17.56
N LEU A 474 -5.09 17.43 -18.30
CA LEU A 474 -4.88 18.87 -18.55
C LEU A 474 -5.94 19.50 -19.48
N ARG A 475 -6.66 18.70 -20.27
CA ARG A 475 -7.79 19.15 -21.08
C ARG A 475 -9.07 19.30 -20.26
N ASN A 476 -9.25 18.43 -19.25
CA ASN A 476 -10.46 18.36 -18.42
C ASN A 476 -10.51 19.37 -17.24
N SER A 477 -9.42 20.10 -16.94
CA SER A 477 -9.26 20.87 -15.70
C SER A 477 -9.51 22.38 -15.77
N ARG A 478 -10.10 22.91 -16.86
CA ARG A 478 -10.23 24.37 -17.05
C ARG A 478 -11.49 25.01 -16.47
N GLU A 479 -12.57 24.25 -16.28
CA GLU A 479 -13.84 24.81 -15.79
C GLU A 479 -14.39 23.98 -14.63
N LYS A 480 -14.88 24.68 -13.59
CA LYS A 480 -15.60 24.00 -12.51
C LYS A 480 -16.89 23.39 -13.07
N PRO A 481 -17.24 22.16 -12.68
CA PRO A 481 -18.46 21.52 -13.15
C PRO A 481 -19.68 22.36 -12.79
N SER A 482 -20.56 22.56 -13.76
CA SER A 482 -21.84 23.22 -13.57
C SER A 482 -22.86 22.73 -14.59
N PHE A 483 -24.11 22.56 -14.18
CA PHE A 483 -25.20 22.18 -15.07
C PHE A 483 -26.42 23.06 -14.79
N ALA A 484 -27.24 23.30 -15.80
CA ALA A 484 -28.43 24.14 -15.66
C ALA A 484 -29.68 23.30 -15.41
N LEU A 485 -30.58 23.78 -14.55
CA LEU A 485 -31.97 23.33 -14.45
C LEU A 485 -32.88 24.55 -14.58
N ASP A 486 -33.86 24.48 -15.46
CA ASP A 486 -34.73 25.59 -15.79
C ASP A 486 -36.06 25.53 -15.02
N LYS A 487 -36.62 26.67 -14.65
CA LYS A 487 -37.91 26.75 -13.94
C LYS A 487 -39.13 26.56 -14.83
N SER A 488 -39.05 26.95 -16.09
CA SER A 488 -40.19 26.94 -17.02
C SER A 488 -40.07 25.91 -18.13
N GLY A 489 -38.86 25.44 -18.43
CA GLY A 489 -38.57 24.27 -19.28
C GLY A 489 -38.86 22.94 -18.57
N LYS A 490 -38.78 21.83 -19.33
CA LYS A 490 -38.75 20.46 -18.78
C LYS A 490 -37.31 20.03 -18.56
N ASN A 491 -36.98 19.61 -17.34
CA ASN A 491 -35.66 19.07 -17.03
C ASN A 491 -35.72 17.55 -16.93
N VAL A 492 -34.73 16.85 -17.48
CA VAL A 492 -34.56 15.41 -17.31
C VAL A 492 -33.20 15.16 -16.70
N VAL A 493 -33.17 14.46 -15.58
CA VAL A 493 -31.94 14.09 -14.88
C VAL A 493 -31.87 12.58 -14.78
N VAL A 494 -30.77 12.01 -15.24
CA VAL A 494 -30.42 10.61 -15.05
C VAL A 494 -29.16 10.57 -14.19
N ILE A 495 -29.27 9.97 -13.01
CA ILE A 495 -28.19 9.76 -12.06
C ILE A 495 -27.85 8.28 -12.08
N MET A 496 -26.67 7.94 -12.59
CA MET A 496 -26.11 6.62 -12.43
C MET A 496 -25.34 6.55 -11.10
N MET A 497 -25.83 5.75 -10.16
CA MET A 497 -25.08 5.39 -8.95
C MET A 497 -24.34 4.08 -9.20
N ASP A 498 -23.03 4.11 -9.42
CA ASP A 498 -22.25 2.90 -9.69
C ASP A 498 -22.40 1.93 -8.51
N ARG A 499 -22.83 0.69 -8.81
CA ARG A 499 -23.04 -0.40 -7.84
C ARG A 499 -24.16 -0.14 -6.80
N GLY A 500 -25.04 0.82 -6.98
CA GLY A 500 -26.12 1.06 -6.02
C GLY A 500 -27.07 -0.14 -5.86
N ILE A 501 -27.35 -0.56 -4.63
CA ILE A 501 -28.07 -1.81 -4.35
C ILE A 501 -29.57 -1.53 -4.18
N GLY A 502 -30.36 -1.88 -5.19
CA GLY A 502 -31.81 -1.62 -5.20
C GLY A 502 -32.56 -2.22 -4.01
N SER A 503 -32.13 -3.38 -3.53
CA SER A 503 -32.73 -4.07 -2.40
C SER A 503 -32.53 -3.39 -1.02
N PHE A 504 -31.67 -2.38 -0.91
CA PHE A 504 -31.44 -1.66 0.34
C PHE A 504 -32.44 -0.52 0.61
N VAL A 505 -33.04 0.07 -0.43
CA VAL A 505 -33.98 1.19 -0.33
C VAL A 505 -34.97 1.10 0.85
N PRO A 506 -35.72 0.00 1.06
CA PRO A 506 -36.74 -0.05 2.10
C PRO A 506 -36.16 -0.06 3.53
N PHE A 507 -34.90 -0.48 3.70
CA PHE A 507 -34.18 -0.43 4.97
C PHE A 507 -33.65 0.96 5.25
N LEU A 508 -33.07 1.61 4.23
CA LEU A 508 -32.50 2.95 4.34
C LEU A 508 -33.57 3.96 4.77
N PHE A 509 -34.74 3.91 4.13
CA PHE A 509 -35.82 4.86 4.40
C PHE A 509 -36.56 4.59 5.71
N GLU A 510 -36.52 3.36 6.22
CA GLU A 510 -37.08 3.04 7.54
C GLU A 510 -36.14 3.50 8.66
N GLU A 511 -34.83 3.35 8.46
CA GLU A 511 -33.83 3.87 9.38
C GLU A 511 -33.73 5.41 9.37
N LYS A 512 -33.93 6.02 8.19
CA LYS A 512 -33.94 7.48 7.98
C LYS A 512 -35.27 7.95 7.39
N PRO A 513 -36.31 8.13 8.22
CA PRO A 513 -37.63 8.56 7.77
C PRO A 513 -37.64 9.89 7.02
N GLU A 514 -36.66 10.77 7.24
CA GLU A 514 -36.48 12.00 6.47
C GLU A 514 -36.38 11.76 4.96
N LEU A 515 -35.80 10.63 4.54
CA LEU A 515 -35.69 10.24 3.13
C LEU A 515 -37.06 10.05 2.48
N LYS A 516 -38.07 9.56 3.22
CA LYS A 516 -39.44 9.39 2.68
C LYS A 516 -40.03 10.71 2.19
N LYS A 517 -39.75 11.80 2.92
CA LYS A 517 -40.14 13.16 2.52
C LYS A 517 -39.26 13.71 1.41
N GLN A 518 -37.95 13.47 1.49
CA GLN A 518 -37.01 14.01 0.51
C GLN A 518 -37.22 13.41 -0.90
N PHE A 519 -37.70 12.18 -0.97
CA PHE A 519 -37.99 11.45 -2.21
C PHE A 519 -39.50 11.36 -2.52
N GLU A 520 -40.31 12.34 -2.11
CA GLU A 520 -41.72 12.41 -2.50
C GLU A 520 -41.90 12.38 -4.03
N GLY A 521 -42.89 11.63 -4.51
CA GLY A 521 -43.18 11.44 -5.93
C GLY A 521 -42.37 10.32 -6.61
N PHE A 522 -41.33 9.79 -5.97
CA PHE A 522 -40.57 8.66 -6.54
C PHE A 522 -41.37 7.34 -6.52
N THR A 523 -41.11 6.51 -7.52
CA THR A 523 -41.48 5.09 -7.58
C THR A 523 -40.19 4.27 -7.62
N TRP A 524 -40.04 3.35 -6.66
CA TRP A 524 -38.96 2.38 -6.61
C TRP A 524 -39.37 1.05 -7.26
N TYR A 525 -38.49 0.52 -8.12
CA TYR A 525 -38.70 -0.71 -8.88
C TYR A 525 -37.77 -1.83 -8.35
N PRO A 526 -38.18 -2.60 -7.31
CA PRO A 526 -37.36 -3.69 -6.75
C PRO A 526 -37.03 -4.79 -7.75
N ASN A 527 -37.94 -5.08 -8.69
CA ASN A 527 -37.81 -6.16 -9.67
C ASN A 527 -37.08 -5.70 -10.94
N THR A 528 -35.88 -5.13 -10.75
CA THR A 528 -35.03 -4.61 -11.83
C THR A 528 -33.85 -5.53 -12.09
N LEU A 529 -33.59 -5.84 -13.36
CA LEU A 529 -32.47 -6.66 -13.84
C LEU A 529 -31.34 -5.80 -14.44
N SER A 530 -30.09 -6.15 -14.13
CA SER A 530 -28.92 -5.78 -14.93
C SER A 530 -28.43 -6.95 -15.75
N TYR A 531 -28.05 -6.67 -17.00
CA TYR A 531 -27.45 -7.65 -17.91
C TYR A 531 -25.94 -7.86 -17.71
N GLY A 532 -25.33 -7.19 -16.72
CA GLY A 532 -23.91 -7.32 -16.42
C GLY A 532 -23.60 -7.24 -14.93
N ALA A 533 -22.56 -7.97 -14.50
CA ALA A 533 -22.12 -7.99 -13.09
C ALA A 533 -21.18 -6.84 -12.70
N HIS A 534 -20.66 -6.13 -13.70
CA HIS A 534 -19.62 -5.10 -13.56
C HIS A 534 -19.92 -3.96 -14.55
N THR A 535 -19.48 -2.73 -14.23
CA THR A 535 -19.72 -1.52 -15.02
C THR A 535 -19.40 -1.66 -16.50
N LEU A 536 -18.31 -2.33 -16.85
CA LEU A 536 -17.90 -2.56 -18.24
C LEU A 536 -18.97 -3.28 -19.08
N VAL A 537 -19.77 -4.15 -18.44
CA VAL A 537 -20.82 -4.95 -19.09
C VAL A 537 -22.22 -4.40 -18.79
N GLY A 538 -22.45 -3.88 -17.58
CA GLY A 538 -23.76 -3.38 -17.14
C GLY A 538 -24.09 -1.97 -17.65
N ALA A 539 -23.11 -1.09 -17.78
CA ALA A 539 -23.34 0.29 -18.21
C ALA A 539 -23.81 0.43 -19.67
N PRO A 540 -23.28 -0.29 -20.67
CA PRO A 540 -23.72 -0.13 -22.06
C PRO A 540 -25.24 -0.24 -22.25
N ALA A 541 -25.88 -1.23 -21.62
CA ALA A 541 -27.33 -1.39 -21.68
C ALA A 541 -28.07 -0.23 -21.01
N LEU A 542 -27.58 0.25 -19.85
CA LEU A 542 -28.14 1.40 -19.14
C LEU A 542 -28.14 2.67 -20.00
N PHE A 543 -27.01 2.99 -20.64
CA PHE A 543 -26.89 4.22 -21.42
C PHE A 543 -27.50 4.10 -22.83
N GLY A 544 -27.36 2.92 -23.44
CA GLY A 544 -27.65 2.70 -24.85
C GLY A 544 -28.98 2.01 -25.13
N GLY A 545 -29.62 1.39 -24.13
CA GLY A 545 -30.85 0.63 -24.27
C GLY A 545 -30.62 -0.82 -24.74
N TYR A 546 -31.69 -1.45 -25.24
CA TYR A 546 -31.67 -2.86 -25.61
C TYR A 546 -30.79 -3.18 -26.84
N GLU A 547 -30.40 -2.18 -27.62
CA GLU A 547 -29.44 -2.36 -28.71
C GLU A 547 -28.00 -2.61 -28.23
N TYR A 548 -27.73 -2.38 -26.94
CA TYR A 548 -26.43 -2.59 -26.30
C TYR A 548 -26.48 -3.65 -25.20
N LEU A 549 -27.44 -4.58 -25.27
CA LEU A 549 -27.37 -5.80 -24.47
C LEU A 549 -26.08 -6.58 -24.79
N PRO A 550 -25.55 -7.38 -23.83
CA PRO A 550 -24.33 -8.14 -24.04
C PRO A 550 -24.36 -9.00 -25.31
N GLU A 551 -25.47 -9.65 -25.62
CA GLU A 551 -25.65 -10.44 -26.85
C GLU A 551 -25.54 -9.59 -28.14
N LYS A 552 -26.04 -8.36 -28.14
CA LYS A 552 -25.96 -7.44 -29.29
C LYS A 552 -24.54 -6.89 -29.44
N ILE A 553 -23.88 -6.63 -28.32
CA ILE A 553 -22.46 -6.24 -28.29
C ILE A 553 -21.60 -7.38 -28.87
N GLU A 554 -21.78 -8.61 -28.39
CA GLU A 554 -21.03 -9.78 -28.85
C GLU A 554 -21.29 -10.10 -30.33
N ALA A 555 -22.50 -9.86 -30.83
CA ALA A 555 -22.84 -10.09 -32.24
C ALA A 555 -22.06 -9.20 -33.23
N ARG A 556 -21.62 -8.00 -32.81
CA ARG A 556 -20.89 -7.03 -33.65
C ARG A 556 -19.39 -7.32 -33.71
N THR A 557 -19.00 -8.45 -34.30
CA THR A 557 -17.61 -8.95 -34.27
C THR A 557 -16.57 -8.12 -35.05
N ASP A 558 -16.99 -7.15 -35.84
CA ASP A 558 -16.14 -6.27 -36.66
C ASP A 558 -15.77 -4.93 -35.98
N THR A 559 -16.49 -4.59 -34.91
CA THR A 559 -16.32 -3.32 -34.18
C THR A 559 -15.64 -3.57 -32.83
N PRO A 560 -14.65 -2.75 -32.41
CA PRO A 560 -14.05 -2.86 -31.07
C PRO A 560 -15.07 -2.63 -29.94
N LEU A 561 -14.90 -3.33 -28.81
CA LEU A 561 -15.75 -3.16 -27.62
C LEU A 561 -15.79 -1.71 -27.12
N VAL A 562 -14.63 -1.06 -27.05
CA VAL A 562 -14.51 0.35 -26.65
C VAL A 562 -15.34 1.28 -27.52
N THR A 563 -15.43 1.01 -28.82
CA THR A 563 -16.26 1.80 -29.74
C THR A 563 -17.74 1.60 -29.43
N LYS A 564 -18.20 0.35 -29.23
CA LYS A 564 -19.60 0.06 -28.88
C LYS A 564 -20.00 0.68 -27.53
N HIS A 565 -19.11 0.65 -26.55
CA HIS A 565 -19.32 1.28 -25.25
C HIS A 565 -19.46 2.80 -25.39
N ASN A 566 -18.56 3.43 -26.14
CA ASN A 566 -18.63 4.86 -26.42
C ASN A 566 -19.90 5.26 -27.19
N GLU A 567 -20.38 4.42 -28.11
CA GLU A 567 -21.64 4.66 -28.81
C GLU A 567 -22.83 4.64 -27.82
N ALA A 568 -22.88 3.67 -26.91
CA ALA A 568 -23.91 3.58 -25.87
C ALA A 568 -23.97 4.85 -25.00
N LEU A 569 -22.82 5.34 -24.54
CA LEU A 569 -22.70 6.56 -23.72
C LEU A 569 -23.24 7.83 -24.42
N LYS A 570 -23.38 7.81 -25.76
CA LYS A 570 -23.86 8.95 -26.56
C LYS A 570 -25.36 8.88 -26.88
N ILE A 571 -26.04 7.75 -26.68
CA ILE A 571 -27.43 7.57 -27.13
C ILE A 571 -28.39 8.60 -26.51
N MET A 572 -28.47 8.67 -25.18
CA MET A 572 -29.33 9.67 -24.52
C MET A 572 -28.92 11.11 -24.83
N PRO A 573 -27.63 11.52 -24.67
CA PRO A 573 -27.20 12.88 -25.00
C PRO A 573 -27.58 13.33 -26.41
N LEU A 574 -27.38 12.48 -27.42
CA LEU A 574 -27.67 12.83 -28.81
C LEU A 574 -29.17 12.93 -29.11
N ASN A 575 -30.01 12.05 -28.52
CA ASN A 575 -31.46 12.15 -28.70
C ASN A 575 -32.03 13.41 -28.05
N PHE A 576 -31.54 13.79 -26.86
CA PHE A 576 -31.94 15.06 -26.23
C PHE A 576 -31.42 16.28 -26.99
N LEU A 577 -30.19 16.22 -27.52
CA LEU A 577 -29.64 17.29 -28.35
C LEU A 577 -30.49 17.51 -29.61
N ASN A 578 -30.99 16.44 -30.24
CA ASN A 578 -31.90 16.52 -31.39
C ASN A 578 -33.24 17.19 -31.04
N GLU A 579 -33.75 16.99 -29.82
CA GLU A 579 -34.92 17.70 -29.28
C GLU A 579 -34.58 19.11 -28.73
N LYS A 580 -33.38 19.62 -29.02
CA LYS A 580 -32.89 20.96 -28.65
C LYS A 580 -32.81 21.18 -27.13
N TYR A 581 -32.57 20.13 -26.36
CA TYR A 581 -32.27 20.27 -24.94
C TYR A 581 -30.86 20.85 -24.74
N ASN A 582 -30.65 21.55 -23.64
CA ASN A 582 -29.33 21.87 -23.13
C ASN A 582 -28.77 20.63 -22.43
N VAL A 583 -27.75 20.00 -23.01
CA VAL A 583 -27.25 18.68 -22.62
C VAL A 583 -25.96 18.83 -21.80
N THR A 584 -25.94 18.24 -20.60
CA THR A 584 -24.73 18.10 -19.78
C THR A 584 -24.48 16.64 -19.42
N VAL A 585 -23.23 16.20 -19.53
CA VAL A 585 -22.77 14.85 -19.17
C VAL A 585 -21.61 14.95 -18.18
N CYS A 586 -21.75 14.31 -17.02
CA CYS A 586 -20.72 14.25 -15.99
C CYS A 586 -20.26 12.81 -15.77
N ASP A 587 -18.94 12.61 -15.78
CA ASP A 587 -18.26 11.35 -15.46
C ASP A 587 -18.78 10.13 -16.25
N PRO A 588 -18.73 10.14 -17.61
CA PRO A 588 -19.23 9.04 -18.43
C PRO A 588 -18.39 7.75 -18.23
N PRO A 589 -18.93 6.68 -17.61
CA PRO A 589 -18.12 5.59 -17.08
C PRO A 589 -17.38 4.84 -18.18
N TYR A 590 -16.08 4.61 -18.00
CA TYR A 590 -15.20 3.93 -18.95
C TYR A 590 -15.22 4.53 -20.38
N ALA A 591 -15.49 5.83 -20.55
CA ALA A 591 -15.32 6.47 -21.86
C ALA A 591 -13.87 6.29 -22.37
N ASN A 592 -13.73 5.74 -23.59
CA ASN A 592 -12.45 5.27 -24.16
C ASN A 592 -11.71 4.20 -23.33
N TYR A 593 -12.41 3.48 -22.46
CA TYR A 593 -11.84 2.43 -21.59
C TYR A 593 -10.72 2.95 -20.69
N THR A 594 -10.79 4.22 -20.29
CA THR A 594 -9.87 4.84 -19.33
C THR A 594 -10.52 5.02 -17.96
N TRP A 595 -9.72 4.89 -16.90
CA TRP A 595 -10.20 5.02 -15.51
C TRP A 595 -10.76 6.41 -15.18
N ILE A 596 -10.07 7.46 -15.63
CA ILE A 596 -10.65 8.80 -15.70
C ILE A 596 -11.34 8.87 -17.06
N PRO A 597 -12.66 9.06 -17.13
CA PRO A 597 -13.38 9.14 -18.39
C PRO A 597 -12.77 10.15 -19.37
N SER A 598 -12.53 9.69 -20.59
CA SER A 598 -12.12 10.56 -21.69
C SER A 598 -13.35 11.29 -22.24
N LEU A 599 -13.44 12.60 -21.99
CA LEU A 599 -14.55 13.43 -22.49
C LEU A 599 -14.46 13.69 -24.01
N GLU A 600 -13.34 13.33 -24.64
CA GLU A 600 -13.10 13.50 -26.09
C GLU A 600 -14.11 12.75 -26.95
N ILE A 601 -14.81 11.76 -26.39
CA ILE A 601 -15.90 11.07 -27.09
C ILE A 601 -17.02 12.04 -27.51
N TYR A 602 -17.13 13.21 -26.88
CA TYR A 602 -18.12 14.24 -27.18
C TYR A 602 -17.56 15.42 -28.00
N ASP A 603 -16.28 15.45 -28.37
CA ASP A 603 -15.65 16.57 -29.10
C ASP A 603 -16.33 16.87 -30.46
N GLU A 604 -16.94 15.85 -31.07
CA GLU A 604 -17.73 15.98 -32.29
C GLU A 604 -19.05 16.75 -32.10
N TYR A 605 -19.46 16.97 -30.85
CA TYR A 605 -20.72 17.58 -30.41
C TYR A 605 -20.45 18.69 -29.39
N PRO A 606 -19.87 19.83 -29.82
CA PRO A 606 -19.45 20.92 -28.91
C PRO A 606 -20.60 21.55 -28.11
N GLU A 607 -21.85 21.29 -28.48
CA GLU A 607 -23.06 21.68 -27.75
C GLU A 607 -23.32 20.84 -26.49
N ILE A 608 -22.65 19.70 -26.34
CA ILE A 608 -22.73 18.87 -25.14
C ILE A 608 -21.71 19.36 -24.12
N HIS A 609 -22.18 19.85 -22.99
CA HIS A 609 -21.31 20.23 -21.88
C HIS A 609 -20.83 18.98 -21.15
N THR A 610 -19.53 18.86 -20.90
CA THR A 610 -18.96 17.66 -20.28
C THR A 610 -18.03 17.97 -19.12
N TYR A 611 -18.13 17.22 -18.02
CA TYR A 611 -17.26 17.40 -16.86
C TYR A 611 -16.83 16.08 -16.22
N ASN A 612 -15.65 16.09 -15.58
CA ASN A 612 -15.23 15.04 -14.64
C ASN A 612 -15.25 15.64 -13.22
N THR A 613 -16.16 15.19 -12.37
CA THR A 613 -16.49 15.88 -11.11
C THR A 613 -15.65 15.41 -9.93
N GLY A 614 -15.15 14.17 -9.93
CA GLY A 614 -14.53 13.53 -8.77
C GLY A 614 -13.33 14.26 -8.14
N HIS A 615 -12.69 15.20 -8.83
CA HIS A 615 -11.51 15.92 -8.30
C HIS A 615 -11.69 17.44 -8.24
N SER A 616 -12.91 17.94 -8.49
CA SER A 616 -13.17 19.38 -8.62
C SER A 616 -13.36 20.11 -7.27
N PHE A 617 -13.53 19.38 -6.16
CA PHE A 617 -13.99 19.92 -4.87
C PHE A 617 -13.06 19.68 -3.69
N LEU A 618 -11.79 19.34 -3.94
CA LEU A 618 -10.83 19.00 -2.88
C LEU A 618 -10.29 20.25 -2.17
N GLU A 619 -10.79 20.54 -0.97
CA GLU A 619 -10.17 21.48 -0.01
C GLU A 619 -8.97 20.84 0.74
N TYR A 620 -8.85 19.49 0.71
CA TYR A 620 -7.84 18.70 1.43
C TYR A 620 -7.02 17.73 0.55
N GLY A 621 -7.11 17.86 -0.78
CA GLY A 621 -6.48 16.93 -1.74
C GLY A 621 -4.98 16.72 -1.49
N ASP A 622 -4.27 17.79 -1.16
CA ASP A 622 -2.83 17.79 -0.91
C ASP A 622 -2.44 16.87 0.26
N ALA A 623 -3.23 16.86 1.35
CA ALA A 623 -2.90 16.11 2.56
C ALA A 623 -3.08 14.59 2.39
N ILE A 624 -4.15 14.20 1.68
CA ILE A 624 -4.40 12.80 1.30
C ILE A 624 -3.34 12.37 0.28
N HIS A 625 -3.06 13.20 -0.73
CA HIS A 625 -2.00 12.97 -1.71
C HIS A 625 -0.67 12.69 -1.03
N GLU A 626 -0.24 13.58 -0.12
CA GLU A 626 1.03 13.41 0.60
C GLU A 626 1.06 12.12 1.42
N ARG A 627 -0.05 11.72 2.05
CA ARG A 627 -0.13 10.47 2.80
C ARG A 627 0.01 9.26 1.89
N GLU A 628 -0.77 9.19 0.82
CA GLU A 628 -0.69 8.09 -0.15
C GLU A 628 0.69 8.04 -0.81
N ASP A 629 1.27 9.20 -1.12
CA ASP A 629 2.60 9.31 -1.69
C ASP A 629 3.66 8.72 -0.75
N ARG A 630 3.61 9.06 0.55
CA ARG A 630 4.50 8.46 1.57
C ARG A 630 4.33 6.94 1.68
N ILE A 631 3.08 6.46 1.72
CA ILE A 631 2.76 5.02 1.77
C ILE A 631 3.36 4.32 0.54
N ARG A 632 3.12 4.83 -0.66
CA ARG A 632 3.63 4.25 -1.92
C ARG A 632 5.17 4.25 -1.97
N GLN A 633 5.81 5.36 -1.56
CA GLN A 633 7.28 5.49 -1.52
C GLN A 633 7.96 4.42 -0.64
N ARG A 634 7.37 4.11 0.53
CA ARG A 634 7.87 3.07 1.45
C ARG A 634 7.44 1.68 0.99
N ASN A 635 6.15 1.48 0.79
CA ASN A 635 5.55 0.15 0.73
C ASN A 635 5.85 -0.58 -0.58
N LEU A 636 6.21 0.10 -1.67
CA LEU A 636 6.63 -0.61 -2.89
C LEU A 636 7.87 -1.48 -2.67
N PHE A 637 8.82 -0.99 -1.87
CA PHE A 637 9.98 -1.79 -1.49
C PHE A 637 9.59 -2.93 -0.54
N CYS A 638 8.74 -2.66 0.45
CA CYS A 638 8.28 -3.66 1.40
C CYS A 638 7.43 -4.77 0.75
N TYR A 639 6.52 -4.40 -0.16
CA TYR A 639 5.79 -5.33 -1.01
C TYR A 639 6.75 -6.22 -1.79
N SER A 640 7.80 -5.64 -2.37
CA SER A 640 8.79 -6.41 -3.11
C SER A 640 9.57 -7.39 -2.24
N LEU A 641 9.88 -7.02 -1.00
CA LEU A 641 10.42 -7.96 0.00
C LEU A 641 9.43 -9.07 0.30
N THR A 642 8.14 -8.75 0.52
CA THR A 642 7.07 -9.73 0.73
C THR A 642 6.98 -10.70 -0.44
N ARG A 643 6.88 -10.21 -1.68
CA ARG A 643 6.71 -11.04 -2.88
C ARG A 643 7.90 -11.93 -3.21
N SER A 644 9.09 -11.51 -2.84
CA SER A 644 10.33 -12.25 -3.10
C SER A 644 10.81 -13.08 -1.90
N ALA A 645 10.21 -12.90 -0.72
CA ALA A 645 10.50 -13.71 0.45
C ALA A 645 9.92 -15.13 0.30
N PRO A 646 10.53 -16.14 0.97
CA PRO A 646 9.95 -17.48 1.08
C PRO A 646 8.47 -17.41 1.46
N VAL A 647 7.64 -18.24 0.82
CA VAL A 647 6.18 -18.18 0.96
C VAL A 647 5.73 -18.18 2.43
N ALA A 648 6.43 -18.94 3.28
CA ALA A 648 6.18 -19.00 4.74
C ALA A 648 6.19 -17.65 5.46
N LEU A 649 6.95 -16.67 4.96
CA LEU A 649 7.17 -15.37 5.58
C LEU A 649 6.27 -14.26 5.01
N GLN A 650 5.56 -14.53 3.90
CA GLN A 650 4.85 -13.47 3.19
C GLN A 650 3.73 -12.86 4.02
N THR A 651 2.92 -13.65 4.72
CA THR A 651 1.87 -13.13 5.61
C THR A 651 2.44 -12.24 6.72
N LEU A 652 3.62 -12.60 7.28
CA LEU A 652 4.28 -11.83 8.34
C LEU A 652 4.83 -10.49 7.81
N LEU A 653 5.43 -10.50 6.62
CA LEU A 653 5.99 -9.29 6.01
C LEU A 653 4.90 -8.38 5.44
N TYR A 654 3.80 -8.96 4.96
CA TYR A 654 2.66 -8.25 4.40
C TYR A 654 1.87 -7.51 5.49
N ASP A 655 1.63 -8.16 6.64
CA ASP A 655 0.95 -7.56 7.79
C ASP A 655 -0.36 -6.83 7.41
N SER A 656 -1.23 -7.53 6.68
CA SER A 656 -2.49 -6.99 6.15
C SER A 656 -2.33 -5.67 5.37
N GLY A 657 -1.20 -5.52 4.67
CA GLY A 657 -0.89 -4.34 3.86
C GLY A 657 -0.31 -3.15 4.66
N LYS A 658 -0.07 -3.32 5.97
CA LYS A 658 0.67 -2.35 6.80
C LYS A 658 2.19 -2.50 6.62
N TYR A 659 2.67 -3.67 6.20
CA TYR A 659 4.09 -3.94 6.03
C TYR A 659 4.94 -3.63 7.27
N ASN A 660 4.43 -3.98 8.46
CA ASN A 660 5.06 -3.70 9.74
C ASN A 660 5.40 -2.21 9.92
N GLU A 661 4.53 -1.31 9.44
CA GLU A 661 4.61 0.13 9.65
C GLU A 661 3.87 0.52 10.93
N THR A 662 4.55 1.26 11.80
CA THR A 662 3.99 1.59 13.12
C THR A 662 2.93 2.71 13.06
N ASP A 663 2.90 3.50 11.98
CA ASP A 663 2.28 4.84 11.96
C ASP A 663 1.04 4.98 11.06
N VAL A 664 0.53 3.88 10.49
CA VAL A 664 -0.52 3.94 9.45
C VAL A 664 -1.88 4.43 9.98
N GLU A 665 -2.08 4.40 11.30
CA GLU A 665 -3.36 4.80 11.88
C GLU A 665 -3.49 6.26 12.29
N ASN A 666 -2.44 7.09 12.43
CA ASN A 666 -2.65 8.45 12.98
C ASN A 666 -1.85 9.65 12.45
N HIS A 667 -1.07 9.53 11.37
CA HIS A 667 -0.37 10.70 10.82
C HIS A 667 -1.22 11.70 9.98
N ILE A 668 -2.54 11.77 10.19
CA ILE A 668 -3.43 12.96 10.11
C ILE A 668 -4.66 12.75 11.04
N GLY A 669 -4.42 12.38 12.30
CA GLY A 669 -5.44 12.38 13.36
C GLY A 669 -5.68 13.75 14.01
N ALA A 670 -5.16 14.84 13.44
CA ALA A 670 -5.34 16.18 13.98
C ALA A 670 -5.36 17.23 12.85
N LYS A 671 -6.58 17.52 12.37
CA LYS A 671 -6.96 18.57 11.39
C LYS A 671 -6.74 18.21 9.90
N GLY A 672 -7.69 17.43 9.35
CA GLY A 672 -7.89 17.28 7.90
C GLY A 672 -8.19 15.83 7.46
N LEU A 673 -9.43 15.36 7.64
CA LEU A 673 -10.02 14.10 7.14
C LEU A 673 -9.37 12.76 7.57
N ASN A 674 -9.46 12.45 8.87
CA ASN A 674 -9.85 11.19 9.55
C ASN A 674 -9.67 9.79 8.89
N GLY A 675 -8.71 9.57 7.99
CA GLY A 675 -8.35 8.22 7.50
C GLY A 675 -9.32 7.59 6.49
N LEU A 676 -10.11 8.41 5.78
CA LEU A 676 -11.05 7.98 4.74
C LEU A 676 -10.32 7.62 3.43
N ARG A 677 -10.91 6.73 2.62
CA ARG A 677 -10.41 6.35 1.28
C ARG A 677 -10.57 7.54 0.32
N GLY A 678 -9.50 7.93 -0.37
CA GLY A 678 -9.53 9.12 -1.25
C GLY A 678 -10.55 9.04 -2.37
N SER A 679 -10.72 7.86 -2.99
CA SER A 679 -11.70 7.65 -4.06
C SER A 679 -13.15 7.81 -3.59
N PHE A 680 -13.48 7.33 -2.39
CA PHE A 680 -14.78 7.61 -1.76
C PHE A 680 -15.00 9.10 -1.55
N VAL A 681 -14.02 9.80 -0.96
CA VAL A 681 -14.14 11.24 -0.67
C VAL A 681 -14.38 12.04 -1.94
N ASN A 682 -13.68 11.69 -3.02
CA ASN A 682 -13.86 12.30 -4.34
C ASN A 682 -15.30 12.18 -4.86
N ALA A 683 -15.84 10.96 -4.88
CA ALA A 683 -17.21 10.70 -5.32
C ALA A 683 -18.25 11.32 -4.38
N TYR A 684 -18.05 11.20 -3.06
CA TYR A 684 -18.92 11.77 -2.03
C TYR A 684 -18.97 13.30 -2.13
N LEU A 685 -17.83 13.98 -2.35
CA LEU A 685 -17.79 15.43 -2.49
C LEU A 685 -18.48 15.89 -3.77
N ALA A 686 -18.36 15.17 -4.88
CA ALA A 686 -19.14 15.46 -6.08
C ALA A 686 -20.65 15.39 -5.80
N LEU A 687 -21.10 14.37 -5.07
CA LEU A 687 -22.50 14.19 -4.69
C LEU A 687 -22.97 15.27 -3.71
N LYS A 688 -22.21 15.53 -2.64
CA LYS A 688 -22.46 16.58 -1.62
C LYS A 688 -22.56 17.98 -2.25
N ASN A 689 -21.81 18.23 -3.32
CA ASN A 689 -21.80 19.52 -4.02
C ASN A 689 -22.74 19.58 -5.24
N MET A 690 -23.68 18.64 -5.42
CA MET A 690 -24.66 18.72 -6.52
C MET A 690 -25.45 20.03 -6.50
N SER A 691 -25.85 20.53 -5.33
CA SER A 691 -26.52 21.83 -5.19
C SER A 691 -25.65 23.01 -5.64
N TYR A 692 -24.34 22.95 -5.37
CA TYR A 692 -23.37 23.96 -5.83
C TYR A 692 -23.16 23.92 -7.34
N MET A 693 -23.15 22.73 -7.94
CA MET A 693 -23.04 22.56 -9.41
C MET A 693 -24.33 22.95 -10.15
N THR A 694 -25.47 22.94 -9.47
CA THR A 694 -26.77 23.26 -10.07
C THR A 694 -26.92 24.77 -10.26
N ARG A 695 -27.06 25.22 -11.51
CA ARG A 695 -27.43 26.60 -11.85
C ARG A 695 -28.91 26.65 -12.20
N ILE A 696 -29.67 27.45 -11.47
CA ILE A 696 -31.10 27.65 -11.74
C ILE A 696 -31.29 28.73 -12.80
N THR A 697 -32.01 28.42 -13.88
CA THR A 697 -32.36 29.35 -14.96
C THR A 697 -33.88 29.51 -15.07
N ASP A 698 -34.32 30.54 -15.80
CA ASP A 698 -35.73 30.77 -16.12
C ASP A 698 -35.85 31.34 -17.54
N GLU A 699 -35.30 30.59 -18.49
CA GLU A 699 -35.19 30.95 -19.90
C GLU A 699 -36.19 30.15 -20.77
N GLY A 700 -36.93 29.21 -20.17
CA GLY A 700 -37.82 28.29 -20.88
C GLY A 700 -37.07 27.21 -21.66
N GLN A 701 -35.78 27.03 -21.38
CA GLN A 701 -34.90 26.08 -22.06
C GLN A 701 -35.01 24.71 -21.38
N ASN A 702 -35.33 23.67 -22.15
CA ASN A 702 -35.32 22.31 -21.63
C ASN A 702 -33.88 21.85 -21.37
N THR A 703 -33.66 21.04 -20.33
CA THR A 703 -32.33 20.59 -19.90
C THR A 703 -32.27 19.08 -19.73
N PHE A 704 -31.14 18.49 -20.07
CA PHE A 704 -30.84 17.09 -19.81
C PHE A 704 -29.49 16.97 -19.10
N LEU A 705 -29.48 16.25 -17.97
CA LEU A 705 -28.27 15.94 -17.22
C LEU A 705 -28.10 14.42 -17.14
N MET A 706 -26.95 13.92 -17.59
CA MET A 706 -26.45 12.59 -17.27
C MET A 706 -25.33 12.73 -16.23
N PHE A 707 -25.48 12.17 -15.04
CA PHE A 707 -24.52 12.30 -13.95
C PHE A 707 -24.17 10.93 -13.36
N THR A 708 -22.91 10.53 -13.40
CA THR A 708 -22.45 9.28 -12.78
C THR A 708 -21.74 9.57 -11.45
N ASN A 709 -21.90 8.69 -10.48
CA ASN A 709 -21.26 8.83 -9.18
C ASN A 709 -20.86 7.49 -8.54
N ASP A 710 -19.64 7.45 -7.99
CA ASP A 710 -19.03 6.22 -7.48
C ASP A 710 -19.16 6.04 -5.95
N THR A 711 -19.96 6.87 -5.24
CA THR A 711 -20.05 6.82 -3.76
C THR A 711 -20.50 5.45 -3.25
N MET A 712 -21.38 4.77 -3.99
CA MET A 712 -21.87 3.42 -3.68
C MET A 712 -20.93 2.29 -4.16
N HIS A 713 -19.90 2.63 -4.95
CA HIS A 713 -18.88 1.71 -5.44
C HIS A 713 -17.61 1.74 -4.56
N ASP A 714 -17.11 2.92 -4.23
CA ASP A 714 -15.88 3.15 -3.44
C ASP A 714 -16.10 3.06 -1.92
N VAL A 715 -16.83 2.04 -1.48
CA VAL A 715 -17.42 1.98 -0.13
C VAL A 715 -16.43 2.10 1.04
N ILE A 716 -16.93 2.68 2.13
CA ILE A 716 -16.29 2.75 3.45
C ILE A 716 -17.36 2.56 4.54
N SER A 717 -16.94 2.23 5.76
CA SER A 717 -17.85 2.25 6.91
C SER A 717 -18.00 3.69 7.41
N VAL A 718 -19.24 4.18 7.42
CA VAL A 718 -19.61 5.51 7.94
C VAL A 718 -20.42 5.34 9.21
N GLN A 719 -20.11 6.15 10.22
CA GLN A 719 -20.73 6.06 11.54
C GLN A 719 -22.16 6.65 11.54
N GLY A 720 -23.14 5.85 11.98
CA GLY A 720 -24.48 6.34 12.29
C GLY A 720 -24.57 7.05 13.66
N PRO A 721 -25.68 7.74 13.96
CA PRO A 721 -26.87 7.92 13.13
C PRO A 721 -26.71 9.01 12.06
N ALA A 722 -25.60 9.76 12.05
CA ALA A 722 -25.43 10.87 11.12
C ALA A 722 -25.10 10.40 9.70
N TYR A 723 -24.30 9.33 9.57
CA TYR A 723 -23.78 8.85 8.29
C TYR A 723 -23.04 9.93 7.49
N ASP A 724 -22.40 10.85 8.21
CA ASP A 724 -21.53 11.88 7.66
C ASP A 724 -20.07 11.42 7.81
N PRO A 725 -19.32 11.25 6.71
CA PRO A 725 -17.91 10.85 6.75
C PRO A 725 -17.01 11.78 7.57
N GLU A 726 -17.41 13.05 7.76
CA GLU A 726 -16.66 14.01 8.58
C GLU A 726 -16.84 13.75 10.09
N ILE A 727 -17.92 13.07 10.49
CA ILE A 727 -18.22 12.78 11.89
C ILE A 727 -17.60 11.44 12.28
N ARG A 728 -16.71 11.47 13.28
CA ARG A 728 -16.12 10.27 13.87
C ARG A 728 -16.00 10.41 15.38
N ASP A 729 -16.70 9.54 16.10
CA ASP A 729 -16.60 9.33 17.53
C ASP A 729 -16.05 7.90 17.76
N PRO A 730 -14.78 7.77 18.17
CA PRO A 730 -14.15 6.46 18.35
C PRO A 730 -14.77 5.63 19.47
N GLU A 731 -15.62 6.21 20.33
CA GLU A 731 -16.35 5.49 21.37
C GLU A 731 -17.76 5.06 20.92
N SER A 732 -18.18 5.41 19.70
CA SER A 732 -19.51 5.07 19.20
C SER A 732 -19.65 3.58 18.91
N THR A 733 -20.69 2.98 19.48
CA THR A 733 -21.15 1.61 19.23
C THR A 733 -22.38 1.56 18.32
N TYR A 734 -22.77 2.69 17.72
CA TYR A 734 -24.08 2.82 17.04
C TYR A 734 -24.29 1.75 15.95
N ASN A 735 -23.34 1.60 15.03
CA ASN A 735 -23.45 0.62 13.94
C ASN A 735 -23.53 -0.81 14.50
N GLU A 736 -22.83 -1.10 15.60
CA GLU A 736 -22.86 -2.41 16.26
C GLU A 736 -24.20 -2.71 16.92
N GLU A 737 -24.78 -1.71 17.58
CA GLU A 737 -26.10 -1.80 18.22
C GLU A 737 -27.24 -1.93 17.18
N HIS A 738 -27.05 -1.38 15.99
CA HIS A 738 -28.05 -1.34 14.91
C HIS A 738 -27.72 -2.29 13.75
N ARG A 739 -27.06 -3.42 14.02
CA ARG A 739 -26.73 -4.45 13.01
C ARG A 739 -27.94 -5.14 12.40
N VAL A 740 -29.08 -5.15 13.09
CA VAL A 740 -30.34 -5.68 12.56
C VAL A 740 -31.13 -4.52 11.97
N LYS A 741 -31.37 -4.58 10.66
CA LYS A 741 -32.15 -3.58 9.92
C LYS A 741 -33.50 -4.17 9.55
N THR A 742 -34.54 -3.37 9.70
CA THR A 742 -35.92 -3.77 9.35
C THR A 742 -36.42 -2.85 8.25
N ALA A 743 -36.89 -3.44 7.16
CA ALA A 743 -37.49 -2.73 6.04
C ALA A 743 -38.94 -2.32 6.34
N TRP A 744 -39.46 -1.32 5.63
CA TRP A 744 -40.86 -0.90 5.74
C TRP A 744 -41.89 -1.99 5.36
N ASP A 745 -41.45 -3.08 4.70
CA ASP A 745 -42.27 -4.24 4.32
C ASP A 745 -42.18 -5.38 5.34
N GLY A 746 -41.45 -5.17 6.45
CA GLY A 746 -41.27 -6.12 7.53
C GLY A 746 -40.13 -7.12 7.35
N ARG A 747 -39.42 -7.11 6.20
CA ARG A 747 -38.20 -7.94 6.03
C ARG A 747 -37.10 -7.46 6.95
N THR A 748 -36.22 -8.38 7.37
CA THR A 748 -35.07 -8.06 8.21
C THR A 748 -33.78 -8.56 7.57
N ILE A 749 -32.71 -7.78 7.70
CA ILE A 749 -31.35 -8.19 7.39
C ILE A 749 -30.47 -8.01 8.63
N ARG A 750 -29.41 -8.79 8.72
CA ARG A 750 -28.41 -8.67 9.78
C ARG A 750 -27.03 -8.48 9.18
N ILE A 751 -26.40 -7.36 9.47
CA ILE A 751 -25.02 -7.07 9.10
C ILE A 751 -24.09 -7.92 9.99
N THR A 752 -23.24 -8.71 9.34
CA THR A 752 -22.37 -9.71 10.02
C THR A 752 -20.89 -9.53 9.78
N ASN A 753 -20.50 -8.74 8.78
CA ASN A 753 -19.12 -8.49 8.40
C ASN A 753 -18.93 -7.06 7.89
N ASP A 754 -17.67 -6.62 7.85
CA ASP A 754 -17.30 -5.25 7.48
C ASP A 754 -17.76 -4.91 6.05
N ASN A 755 -17.63 -5.84 5.09
CA ASN A 755 -18.03 -5.59 3.71
C ASN A 755 -19.54 -5.26 3.58
N GLN A 756 -20.41 -5.98 4.30
CA GLN A 756 -21.85 -5.66 4.37
C GLN A 756 -22.11 -4.29 5.02
N GLU A 757 -21.33 -3.93 6.04
CA GLU A 757 -21.46 -2.63 6.72
C GLU A 757 -21.02 -1.47 5.82
N GLU A 758 -19.87 -1.60 5.15
CA GLU A 758 -19.32 -0.59 4.24
C GLU A 758 -20.31 -0.28 3.11
N HIS A 759 -20.88 -1.32 2.48
CA HIS A 759 -21.91 -1.15 1.46
C HIS A 759 -23.19 -0.48 2.00
N TYR A 760 -23.76 -0.96 3.10
CA TYR A 760 -24.98 -0.40 3.65
C TYR A 760 -24.81 1.08 4.06
N THR A 761 -23.71 1.40 4.74
CA THR A 761 -23.44 2.75 5.24
C THR A 761 -23.10 3.73 4.11
N SER A 762 -22.40 3.28 3.07
CA SER A 762 -22.12 4.10 1.88
C SER A 762 -23.38 4.40 1.07
N ASP A 763 -24.26 3.41 0.87
CA ASP A 763 -25.56 3.61 0.24
C ASP A 763 -26.41 4.61 1.05
N MET A 764 -26.47 4.45 2.38
CA MET A 764 -27.14 5.40 3.27
C MET A 764 -26.61 6.83 3.11
N THR A 765 -25.28 7.00 3.14
CA THR A 765 -24.63 8.31 2.97
C THR A 765 -24.99 8.92 1.62
N ALA A 766 -24.99 8.14 0.54
CA ALA A 766 -25.35 8.63 -0.79
C ALA A 766 -26.82 9.06 -0.88
N PHE A 767 -27.75 8.28 -0.33
CA PHE A 767 -29.17 8.64 -0.27
C PHE A 767 -29.43 9.92 0.53
N LEU A 768 -28.71 10.14 1.63
CA LEU A 768 -28.80 11.38 2.40
C LEU A 768 -28.35 12.60 1.58
N GLN A 769 -27.26 12.50 0.81
CA GLN A 769 -26.81 13.62 -0.04
C GLN A 769 -27.75 13.87 -1.22
N LEU A 770 -28.26 12.81 -1.85
CA LEU A 770 -29.31 12.93 -2.86
C LEU A 770 -30.55 13.62 -2.29
N GLY A 771 -30.98 13.26 -1.08
CA GLY A 771 -32.10 13.88 -0.39
C GLY A 771 -31.90 15.37 -0.13
N VAL A 772 -30.70 15.80 0.27
CA VAL A 772 -30.32 17.22 0.39
C VAL A 772 -30.45 17.94 -0.96
N TRP A 773 -30.05 17.31 -2.05
CA TRP A 773 -30.20 17.89 -3.38
C TRP A 773 -31.68 17.98 -3.80
N MET A 774 -32.51 16.97 -3.50
CA MET A 774 -33.95 17.05 -3.75
C MET A 774 -34.62 18.21 -2.99
N ASP A 775 -34.22 18.45 -1.75
CA ASP A 775 -34.66 19.62 -0.97
C ASP A 775 -34.29 20.93 -1.67
N TYR A 776 -33.04 21.05 -2.13
CA TYR A 776 -32.58 22.19 -2.90
C TYR A 776 -33.41 22.41 -4.18
N LEU A 777 -33.75 21.35 -4.93
CA LEU A 777 -34.60 21.47 -6.12
C LEU A 777 -35.99 22.00 -5.79
N ARG A 778 -36.59 21.54 -4.68
CA ARG A 778 -37.91 22.02 -4.22
C ARG A 778 -37.87 23.47 -3.78
N GLU A 779 -36.86 23.86 -3.00
CA GLU A 779 -36.65 25.23 -2.55
C GLU A 779 -36.47 26.22 -3.73
N ASN A 780 -35.89 25.75 -4.84
CA ASN A 780 -35.66 26.55 -6.03
C ASN A 780 -36.77 26.45 -7.08
N GLY A 781 -37.85 25.70 -6.82
CA GLY A 781 -39.00 25.60 -7.70
C GLY A 781 -38.73 24.86 -9.01
N VAL A 782 -37.76 23.94 -9.02
CA VAL A 782 -37.43 23.12 -10.20
C VAL A 782 -37.71 21.62 -9.97
N TYR A 783 -38.21 21.20 -8.81
CA TYR A 783 -38.48 19.79 -8.56
C TYR A 783 -39.63 19.24 -9.41
N ASP A 784 -40.76 19.95 -9.44
CA ASP A 784 -42.00 19.46 -10.08
C ASP A 784 -41.86 19.32 -11.60
N ASN A 785 -41.15 20.24 -12.26
CA ASN A 785 -40.88 20.19 -13.70
C ASN A 785 -39.62 19.39 -14.07
N THR A 786 -39.05 18.63 -13.13
CA THR A 786 -37.92 17.74 -13.37
C THR A 786 -38.33 16.27 -13.26
N ARG A 787 -38.02 15.49 -14.30
CA ARG A 787 -38.00 14.02 -14.24
C ARG A 787 -36.63 13.59 -13.72
N ILE A 788 -36.61 12.76 -12.69
CA ILE A 788 -35.38 12.26 -12.07
C ILE A 788 -35.38 10.74 -12.11
N ILE A 789 -34.36 10.15 -12.72
CA ILE A 789 -34.14 8.71 -12.79
C ILE A 789 -32.84 8.42 -12.05
N ILE A 790 -32.93 7.65 -10.97
CA ILE A 790 -31.76 7.16 -10.22
C ILE A 790 -31.64 5.68 -10.54
N VAL A 791 -30.53 5.28 -11.13
CA VAL A 791 -30.32 3.92 -11.64
C VAL A 791 -28.90 3.45 -11.36
N SER A 792 -28.70 2.14 -11.20
CA SER A 792 -27.37 1.55 -11.18
C SER A 792 -27.12 0.70 -12.42
N ASP A 793 -25.87 0.60 -12.82
CA ASP A 793 -25.39 -0.35 -13.80
C ASP A 793 -25.48 -1.80 -13.30
N HIS A 794 -25.21 -2.04 -12.02
CA HIS A 794 -25.34 -3.34 -11.36
C HIS A 794 -25.47 -3.19 -9.83
N GLY A 795 -25.65 -4.31 -9.12
CA GLY A 795 -25.65 -4.39 -7.65
C GLY A 795 -24.35 -4.97 -7.09
N PHE A 796 -24.38 -5.65 -5.94
CA PHE A 796 -23.20 -6.35 -5.41
C PHE A 796 -23.54 -7.63 -4.65
N SER A 797 -22.63 -8.61 -4.67
CA SER A 797 -22.77 -9.88 -3.96
C SER A 797 -22.47 -9.70 -2.48
N LEU A 798 -23.50 -9.79 -1.64
CA LEU A 798 -23.41 -9.58 -0.18
C LEU A 798 -23.91 -10.77 0.65
N GLY A 799 -24.49 -11.78 -0.01
CA GLY A 799 -25.02 -12.97 0.66
C GLY A 799 -26.32 -12.71 1.46
N PHE A 800 -27.11 -11.70 1.07
CA PHE A 800 -28.46 -11.50 1.62
C PHE A 800 -29.50 -12.27 0.78
N PHE A 801 -30.68 -12.49 1.38
CA PHE A 801 -31.88 -13.00 0.70
C PHE A 801 -31.77 -14.40 0.06
N ASP A 802 -30.81 -15.23 0.46
CA ASP A 802 -30.61 -16.60 -0.04
C ASP A 802 -30.43 -16.71 -1.57
N MET A 803 -29.82 -15.69 -2.20
CA MET A 803 -29.67 -15.57 -3.66
C MET A 803 -28.38 -16.21 -4.23
N GLU A 804 -27.70 -17.09 -3.48
CA GLU A 804 -26.43 -17.69 -3.90
C GLU A 804 -26.52 -18.45 -5.23
N LEU A 805 -25.68 -18.08 -6.20
CA LEU A 805 -25.48 -18.77 -7.46
C LEU A 805 -24.14 -19.52 -7.39
N ARG A 806 -24.18 -20.84 -7.22
CA ARG A 806 -22.96 -21.65 -7.00
C ARG A 806 -22.29 -22.04 -8.31
N ARG A 807 -20.96 -21.88 -8.37
CA ARG A 807 -20.12 -22.39 -9.45
C ARG A 807 -19.56 -23.79 -9.10
N ASN A 808 -18.95 -24.45 -10.09
CA ASN A 808 -18.32 -25.77 -9.92
C ASN A 808 -17.09 -25.74 -8.99
N ASP A 809 -16.49 -24.56 -8.74
CA ASP A 809 -15.43 -24.38 -7.74
C ASP A 809 -16.06 -24.00 -6.38
N PRO A 810 -15.87 -24.80 -5.32
CA PRO A 810 -16.39 -24.48 -3.99
C PRO A 810 -15.78 -23.21 -3.35
N ASP A 811 -14.68 -22.66 -3.89
CA ASP A 811 -14.05 -21.43 -3.42
C ASP A 811 -14.58 -20.16 -4.15
N GLU A 812 -15.37 -20.28 -5.23
CA GLU A 812 -15.99 -19.16 -5.95
C GLU A 812 -17.50 -19.09 -5.71
N TRP A 813 -17.98 -17.97 -5.14
CA TRP A 813 -19.40 -17.73 -4.92
C TRP A 813 -19.80 -16.33 -5.44
N THR A 814 -20.98 -16.26 -6.03
CA THR A 814 -21.69 -15.01 -6.36
C THR A 814 -23.15 -15.19 -5.95
N ASP A 815 -23.91 -14.11 -5.89
CA ASP A 815 -25.36 -14.19 -5.74
C ASP A 815 -26.04 -13.37 -6.84
N ALA A 816 -27.36 -13.53 -7.00
CA ALA A 816 -28.10 -12.78 -8.01
C ALA A 816 -28.26 -11.29 -7.67
N MET A 817 -27.91 -10.84 -6.45
CA MET A 817 -28.03 -9.43 -6.07
C MET A 817 -27.07 -8.56 -6.88
N ILE A 818 -25.95 -9.11 -7.36
CA ILE A 818 -25.06 -8.40 -8.28
C ILE A 818 -25.77 -7.96 -9.57
N TYR A 819 -26.84 -8.66 -9.97
CA TYR A 819 -27.65 -8.34 -11.14
C TYR A 819 -28.96 -7.60 -10.78
N ASN A 820 -29.14 -7.19 -9.52
CA ASN A 820 -30.27 -6.37 -9.07
C ASN A 820 -29.83 -4.92 -8.80
N PRO A 821 -29.79 -4.06 -9.83
CA PRO A 821 -29.42 -2.66 -9.67
C PRO A 821 -30.52 -1.85 -8.97
N LEU A 822 -30.16 -0.68 -8.45
CA LEU A 822 -31.12 0.36 -8.08
C LEU A 822 -31.87 0.86 -9.32
N LEU A 823 -33.18 1.07 -9.19
CA LEU A 823 -33.97 1.87 -10.14
C LEU A 823 -35.11 2.59 -9.40
N MET A 824 -35.09 3.91 -9.48
CA MET A 824 -36.12 4.79 -8.92
C MET A 824 -36.42 5.93 -9.89
N VAL A 825 -37.70 6.24 -10.09
CA VAL A 825 -38.14 7.27 -11.04
C VAL A 825 -39.13 8.21 -10.38
N LYS A 826 -38.92 9.51 -10.54
CA LYS A 826 -39.90 10.57 -10.26
C LYS A 826 -40.21 11.28 -11.56
N ASP A 827 -41.47 11.29 -11.97
CA ASP A 827 -41.89 11.95 -13.22
C ASP A 827 -42.31 13.42 -12.99
N PHE A 828 -42.59 14.14 -14.08
CA PHE A 828 -43.08 15.51 -14.06
C PHE A 828 -44.40 15.62 -13.27
N GLY A 829 -44.43 16.52 -12.29
CA GLY A 829 -45.61 16.77 -11.44
C GLY A 829 -45.95 15.66 -10.44
N ASP A 830 -45.21 14.56 -10.43
CA ASP A 830 -45.42 13.50 -9.44
C ASP A 830 -45.10 14.01 -8.03
N SER A 831 -45.99 13.68 -7.10
CA SER A 831 -45.96 14.10 -5.70
C SER A 831 -46.57 13.01 -4.80
N GLY A 832 -46.47 13.18 -3.48
CA GLY A 832 -46.95 12.21 -2.50
C GLY A 832 -45.86 11.24 -2.03
N GLU A 833 -46.21 10.31 -1.15
CA GLU A 833 -45.24 9.36 -0.57
C GLU A 833 -44.61 8.47 -1.65
N ILE A 834 -43.37 8.03 -1.39
CA ILE A 834 -42.64 7.09 -2.24
C ILE A 834 -43.47 5.80 -2.48
N ARG A 835 -43.52 5.36 -3.74
CA ARG A 835 -44.26 4.19 -4.20
C ARG A 835 -43.33 3.01 -4.45
N THR A 836 -43.84 1.79 -4.33
CA THR A 836 -43.16 0.55 -4.76
C THR A 836 -43.93 -0.06 -5.93
N ASP A 837 -43.25 -0.35 -7.02
CA ASP A 837 -43.82 -1.02 -8.20
C ASP A 837 -42.99 -2.26 -8.57
N ASN A 838 -43.61 -3.44 -8.49
CA ASN A 838 -42.95 -4.72 -8.76
C ASN A 838 -42.97 -5.11 -10.25
N THR A 839 -43.40 -4.21 -11.14
CA THR A 839 -43.31 -4.42 -12.58
C THR A 839 -41.86 -4.76 -12.94
N PHE A 840 -41.69 -5.75 -13.81
CA PHE A 840 -40.37 -6.14 -14.28
C PHE A 840 -39.72 -5.00 -15.07
N MET A 841 -38.55 -4.61 -14.61
CA MET A 841 -37.74 -3.56 -15.21
C MET A 841 -36.33 -4.07 -15.46
N THR A 842 -35.59 -3.33 -16.28
CA THR A 842 -34.17 -3.55 -16.53
C THR A 842 -33.46 -2.20 -16.49
N ASN A 843 -32.15 -2.19 -16.21
CA ASN A 843 -31.39 -0.95 -16.36
C ASN A 843 -31.41 -0.43 -17.81
N ALA A 844 -31.64 -1.29 -18.80
CA ALA A 844 -31.86 -0.95 -20.20
C ALA A 844 -33.17 -0.20 -20.50
N ASP A 845 -34.11 -0.12 -19.55
CA ASP A 845 -35.29 0.72 -19.67
C ASP A 845 -34.96 2.22 -19.49
N THR A 846 -33.77 2.56 -18.97
CA THR A 846 -33.39 3.93 -18.63
C THR A 846 -33.57 4.92 -19.78
N PRO A 847 -33.10 4.66 -21.02
CA PRO A 847 -33.32 5.59 -22.12
C PRO A 847 -34.81 5.77 -22.44
N PHE A 848 -35.61 4.70 -22.40
CA PHE A 848 -37.04 4.76 -22.66
C PHE A 848 -37.78 5.58 -21.59
N LEU A 849 -37.42 5.40 -20.32
CA LEU A 849 -37.92 6.22 -19.20
C LEU A 849 -37.52 7.69 -19.36
N ALA A 850 -36.29 7.97 -19.79
CA ALA A 850 -35.84 9.34 -20.02
C ALA A 850 -36.60 10.01 -21.18
N PHE A 851 -36.85 9.26 -22.25
CA PHE A 851 -37.48 9.76 -23.48
C PHE A 851 -39.00 9.87 -23.41
N ASP A 852 -39.66 9.16 -22.50
CA ASP A 852 -41.12 9.02 -22.48
C ASP A 852 -41.86 10.37 -22.49
N GLY A 853 -42.76 10.56 -23.46
CA GLY A 853 -43.49 11.82 -23.66
C GLY A 853 -42.64 13.03 -24.08
N ILE A 854 -41.35 12.84 -24.39
CA ILE A 854 -40.41 13.89 -24.82
C ILE A 854 -39.89 13.59 -26.23
N VAL A 855 -39.12 12.51 -26.39
CA VAL A 855 -38.52 12.12 -27.67
C VAL A 855 -39.52 11.19 -28.38
N LYS A 856 -40.11 11.65 -29.48
CA LYS A 856 -41.18 10.92 -30.16
C LYS A 856 -40.69 9.67 -30.90
N GLU A 857 -39.52 9.76 -31.52
CA GLU A 857 -38.93 8.69 -32.32
C GLU A 857 -37.45 8.52 -31.90
N PRO A 858 -37.19 7.90 -30.73
CA PRO A 858 -35.83 7.68 -30.26
C PRO A 858 -35.06 6.81 -31.24
N ARG A 859 -33.86 7.24 -31.62
CA ARG A 859 -33.03 6.59 -32.64
C ARG A 859 -31.65 6.26 -32.09
N ASN A 860 -31.13 5.11 -32.49
CA ASN A 860 -29.71 4.80 -32.36
C ASN A 860 -28.98 5.23 -33.64
N PRO A 861 -28.24 6.37 -33.63
CA PRO A 861 -27.61 6.90 -34.83
C PRO A 861 -26.42 6.06 -35.32
N PHE A 862 -25.85 5.19 -34.48
CA PHE A 862 -24.69 4.36 -34.82
C PHE A 862 -25.07 3.06 -35.51
N LEU A 863 -26.27 2.55 -35.19
CA LEU A 863 -26.84 1.35 -35.84
C LEU A 863 -27.86 1.70 -36.92
N ASP A 864 -28.21 2.98 -37.06
CA ASP A 864 -29.23 3.48 -38.00
C ASP A 864 -30.61 2.83 -37.82
N VAL A 865 -31.04 2.64 -36.57
CA VAL A 865 -32.32 2.00 -36.22
C VAL A 865 -33.13 2.83 -35.23
N ASN A 866 -34.45 2.69 -35.26
CA ASN A 866 -35.32 3.16 -34.18
C ASN A 866 -35.10 2.28 -32.96
N MET A 867 -35.00 2.89 -31.79
CA MET A 867 -34.82 2.15 -30.54
C MET A 867 -36.07 1.34 -30.21
N SER A 868 -35.87 0.13 -29.69
CA SER A 868 -36.96 -0.80 -29.36
C SER A 868 -36.72 -1.46 -28.00
N ASN A 869 -37.80 -1.63 -27.22
CA ASN A 869 -37.79 -2.39 -25.97
C ASN A 869 -38.43 -3.78 -26.11
N GLU A 870 -38.61 -4.30 -27.33
CA GLU A 870 -39.22 -5.61 -27.55
C GLU A 870 -38.41 -6.76 -26.92
N ALA A 871 -37.07 -6.65 -26.86
CA ALA A 871 -36.20 -7.64 -26.21
C ALA A 871 -36.51 -7.83 -24.72
N LYS A 872 -37.18 -6.87 -24.07
CA LYS A 872 -37.68 -7.00 -22.69
C LYS A 872 -38.75 -8.08 -22.54
N LYS A 873 -39.49 -8.39 -23.61
CA LYS A 873 -40.61 -9.34 -23.59
C LYS A 873 -40.17 -10.79 -23.83
N ASP A 874 -38.88 -11.01 -24.05
CA ASP A 874 -38.34 -12.35 -24.26
C ASP A 874 -38.48 -13.17 -22.96
N PRO A 875 -38.89 -14.45 -23.04
CA PRO A 875 -39.11 -15.28 -21.87
C PRO A 875 -37.81 -15.71 -21.17
N ILE A 876 -36.67 -15.48 -21.80
CA ILE A 876 -35.33 -15.83 -21.29
C ILE A 876 -34.43 -14.62 -21.53
N HIS A 877 -33.88 -14.08 -20.45
CA HIS A 877 -32.90 -13.01 -20.51
C HIS A 877 -31.50 -13.58 -20.47
N HIS A 878 -30.64 -13.18 -21.41
CA HIS A 878 -29.23 -13.58 -21.47
C HIS A 878 -28.34 -12.52 -20.81
N ILE A 879 -27.67 -12.91 -19.73
CA ILE A 879 -26.79 -12.07 -18.92
C ILE A 879 -25.34 -12.50 -19.15
N LEU A 880 -24.42 -11.54 -19.14
CA LEU A 880 -23.00 -11.80 -19.34
C LEU A 880 -22.17 -11.32 -18.16
N GLN A 881 -21.23 -12.14 -17.74
CA GLN A 881 -20.18 -11.76 -16.79
C GLN A 881 -18.83 -11.93 -17.47
N ALA A 882 -18.10 -10.82 -17.61
CA ALA A 882 -16.75 -10.78 -18.15
C ALA A 882 -15.76 -10.22 -17.12
N ASP A 883 -14.46 -10.32 -17.40
CA ASP A 883 -13.44 -9.65 -16.57
C ASP A 883 -13.69 -8.14 -16.57
N TRP A 884 -13.64 -7.51 -15.39
CA TRP A 884 -13.93 -6.08 -15.22
C TRP A 884 -12.81 -5.16 -15.70
N HIS A 885 -11.60 -5.69 -15.95
CA HIS A 885 -10.46 -4.92 -16.44
C HIS A 885 -10.62 -4.57 -17.92
N ALA A 886 -10.73 -3.27 -18.24
CA ALA A 886 -10.92 -2.81 -19.61
C ALA A 886 -9.72 -3.18 -20.52
N GLU A 887 -8.50 -3.25 -19.99
CA GLU A 887 -7.29 -3.63 -20.73
C GLU A 887 -7.28 -5.10 -21.19
N LYS A 888 -8.09 -5.96 -20.56
CA LYS A 888 -8.28 -7.35 -20.99
C LYS A 888 -9.38 -7.50 -22.04
N ASN A 889 -10.20 -6.47 -22.23
CA ASN A 889 -11.34 -6.45 -23.15
C ASN A 889 -11.11 -5.47 -24.32
N THR A 890 -9.87 -5.40 -24.81
CA THR A 890 -9.47 -4.49 -25.91
C THR A 890 -9.83 -5.02 -27.31
N GLY A 891 -10.41 -6.21 -27.39
CA GLY A 891 -10.87 -6.82 -28.63
C GLY A 891 -12.25 -6.35 -29.09
N ASN A 892 -12.86 -7.16 -29.96
CA ASN A 892 -14.21 -6.92 -30.47
C ASN A 892 -15.30 -7.63 -29.66
N THR A 893 -14.93 -8.62 -28.85
CA THR A 893 -15.79 -9.40 -27.96
C THR A 893 -15.15 -9.52 -26.59
N PHE A 894 -15.94 -9.80 -25.55
CA PHE A 894 -15.44 -9.97 -24.19
C PHE A 894 -14.52 -11.20 -24.09
N THR A 895 -13.50 -11.11 -23.23
CA THR A 895 -12.54 -12.20 -23.03
C THR A 895 -13.05 -13.19 -21.98
N ASP A 896 -13.11 -14.47 -22.35
CA ASP A 896 -13.55 -15.60 -21.49
C ASP A 896 -14.85 -15.35 -20.68
N PRO A 897 -15.95 -14.88 -21.31
CA PRO A 897 -17.14 -14.52 -20.57
C PRO A 897 -17.90 -15.75 -20.08
N ILE A 898 -18.63 -15.55 -18.99
CA ILE A 898 -19.55 -16.51 -18.38
C ILE A 898 -20.96 -16.05 -18.72
N SER A 899 -21.76 -16.95 -19.28
CA SER A 899 -23.16 -16.68 -19.58
C SER A 899 -24.07 -17.16 -18.46
N LEU A 900 -25.07 -16.35 -18.14
CA LEU A 900 -26.15 -16.69 -17.22
C LEU A 900 -27.49 -16.42 -17.92
N THR A 901 -28.52 -17.12 -17.49
CA THR A 901 -29.89 -16.86 -17.95
C THR A 901 -30.84 -16.67 -16.79
N LEU A 902 -31.79 -15.75 -16.96
CA LEU A 902 -32.97 -15.61 -16.11
C LEU A 902 -34.21 -16.03 -16.90
N GLU A 903 -34.93 -17.04 -16.41
CA GLU A 903 -36.20 -17.49 -17.00
C GLU A 903 -37.40 -16.73 -16.41
N GLY A 904 -38.11 -16.01 -17.26
CA GLY A 904 -39.20 -15.12 -16.88
C GLY A 904 -38.73 -13.87 -16.12
N ASP A 905 -39.66 -13.29 -15.36
CA ASP A 905 -39.57 -11.88 -14.93
C ASP A 905 -39.26 -11.71 -13.43
N GLU A 906 -38.80 -12.76 -12.73
CA GLU A 906 -38.59 -12.75 -11.26
C GLU A 906 -37.11 -12.67 -10.89
N VAL A 907 -36.54 -11.46 -10.88
CA VAL A 907 -35.09 -11.23 -10.65
C VAL A 907 -34.62 -11.75 -9.29
N LEU A 908 -35.44 -11.55 -8.25
CA LEU A 908 -35.14 -11.94 -6.87
C LEU A 908 -35.62 -13.37 -6.54
N ASN A 909 -35.82 -14.22 -7.54
CA ASN A 909 -36.10 -15.64 -7.36
C ASN A 909 -34.92 -16.48 -7.88
N ARG A 910 -34.12 -17.01 -6.95
CA ARG A 910 -32.95 -17.86 -7.26
C ARG A 910 -33.26 -19.02 -8.20
N GLU A 911 -34.43 -19.64 -8.10
CA GLU A 911 -34.79 -20.83 -8.91
C GLU A 911 -34.94 -20.51 -10.40
N LYS A 912 -35.07 -19.24 -10.77
CA LYS A 912 -35.17 -18.77 -12.15
C LYS A 912 -33.81 -18.54 -12.82
N TRP A 913 -32.72 -18.58 -12.06
CA TRP A 913 -31.38 -18.33 -12.56
C TRP A 913 -30.67 -19.63 -12.93
N THR A 914 -30.04 -19.65 -14.10
CA THR A 914 -29.17 -20.76 -14.54
C THR A 914 -27.80 -20.21 -14.94
N ILE A 915 -26.72 -20.86 -14.49
CA ILE A 915 -25.35 -20.57 -14.93
C ILE A 915 -25.01 -21.56 -16.05
N GLU A 916 -24.67 -21.05 -17.23
CA GLU A 916 -24.16 -21.88 -18.32
C GLU A 916 -22.68 -22.21 -18.04
N THR A 917 -22.41 -23.41 -17.51
CA THR A 917 -21.03 -23.87 -17.41
C THR A 917 -20.55 -24.22 -18.81
N GLN A 918 -19.51 -23.52 -19.31
CA GLN A 918 -18.87 -23.93 -20.56
C GLN A 918 -18.40 -25.40 -20.43
N PRO A 919 -18.65 -26.24 -21.45
CA PRO A 919 -18.33 -27.67 -21.43
C PRO A 919 -16.83 -27.97 -21.36
#